data_AF-L9KU38-F1
#
_entry.id   AF-L9KU38-F1
#
_cell.length_a   1.000
_cell.length_b   1.000
_cell.length_c   1.000
_cell.angle_alpha   90.00
_cell.angle_beta   90.00
_cell.angle_gamma   90.00
#
_symmetry.space_group_name_H-M   'P 1'
#
loop_
_entity.id
_entity.type
_entity.pdbx_description
1 polymer ?
#
loop_
_entity_poly.entity_id
_entity_poly.type
_entity_poly.pdbx_seq_one_letter_code
_entity_poly.pdbx_strand_id
1 'polypeptide(L)'
;MAERKGTAKVDFLKKIEKEVQQKWDTEKMFEVNVSTLEKQTSKGKYFVSFPYPYMNGRLHLGHTFSLSKCEACADKLKREIELYGCPPDFPDEEEEEEENSVKTGDMIIKDKAKGKKSKAAAKTGSSKYQWSIMKSLGLSDEEIVKFSEAEYWLDYFPPLAVQDLKRMGLKVDWRRSFITTDVNPYYDSFVRWQYLTLRERSKVKFGKRGLKGKNIFLVAATLRPETMFGQTNCWVRPDMKYIGFETLNGDIFICTQRAARNMSYQGFTKDNGVVPVVKELMGEEILGASLSAPLTSYKVIYVLPMLTIKEDKGTGVVTSVPSDSPDDIAAFRDLKKKQALRAKYGIRDDMILPFEPVPVIEIPGLGNLSAVTLCDELKIQSQNDREKLAEAKEKLYLKGFYDGVMVVDEYKGQKVQDVKKTIQKKMIDTGDALTYMEPEKQVMSRSSDECVVALCDQWYLDYGEENWKKQTSLCLKNLETFCEETRRNFEAALDWLQEHACSRTYGLGTRLPWDEQWLIESLSDSTIYMAFYTVAHLLQGGNLRGQAESPLGIRPQQMTKEVWDYVFFKEAPFPSTQIPKEKLDQLKQEFEFWYPVDLRVSGKDLVPNHLSYYLYNHVAMWPEQSDKWPVAIRANGHLLLNSEKMSKSTGNFLTLTQAIDKFSADGMRLALADAGDTVEDANFVEAMADAGILRLYTWVEWVKEMVANWDSLRSGPASTFNDRVFASEMNAGIIKTDQNYEKMMFKEALKTGFFEFQAAKDKYRELAIEGMHRELVFRFIEVQTLLLAPICPHLCEHIWTLLGKPGSIINASWPVAGPVDEALIRSSQYLMEVAHDLRLRLKNYMMPAKGKANNGKLPDNKVIASELGNLPELKKYMKKVMPFVAMIKENLEKMGPRVLDLQLEFDEQAVLMENIVYLTNSLELEHIEVKFASEAEDKVREDCCPGKPLNVFRTEPGVSVSLMNPQPSNGHFSTKIEIRQGDNCASIIRRLMKMDRGIKDLSKVKLMRFDDPLLGPRRVPVLGKEHSEKTPISEHAVFHVDLTSKKVHLTENGLQADIGDTIVYLVH
;
A
#
# COMPACT_ATOMS: atom_id res chain seq x y z
N MET A 1 5.99 -21.90 14.93
CA MET A 1 5.22 -20.69 15.28
C MET A 1 5.15 -20.59 16.79
N ALA A 2 5.04 -19.40 17.39
CA ALA A 2 4.76 -19.27 18.82
C ALA A 2 3.24 -19.30 19.04
N GLU A 3 2.76 -20.01 20.06
CA GLU A 3 1.33 -20.03 20.40
C GLU A 3 0.88 -18.65 20.92
N ARG A 4 -0.25 -18.18 20.38
CA ARG A 4 -0.82 -16.86 20.67
C ARG A 4 -1.59 -16.90 21.98
N LYS A 5 -1.15 -16.14 22.98
CA LYS A 5 -1.74 -16.14 24.32
C LYS A 5 -3.14 -15.50 24.35
N GLY A 6 -4.17 -16.34 24.26
CA GLY A 6 -5.57 -15.99 24.53
C GLY A 6 -6.39 -15.69 23.27
N THR A 7 -7.08 -16.71 22.73
CA THR A 7 -7.92 -16.57 21.52
C THR A 7 -9.30 -15.96 21.79
N ALA A 8 -9.83 -16.09 23.01
CA ALA A 8 -11.25 -15.84 23.34
C ALA A 8 -11.82 -14.48 22.90
N LYS A 9 -10.98 -13.43 22.80
CA LYS A 9 -11.39 -12.11 22.28
C LYS A 9 -11.66 -12.12 20.78
N VAL A 10 -10.89 -12.89 20.02
CA VAL A 10 -11.10 -13.13 18.58
C VAL A 10 -12.33 -14.02 18.39
N ASP A 11 -12.51 -15.04 19.23
CA ASP A 11 -13.66 -15.94 19.18
C ASP A 11 -14.99 -15.22 19.52
N PHE A 12 -14.94 -14.24 20.43
CA PHE A 12 -16.06 -13.31 20.71
C PHE A 12 -16.45 -12.48 19.48
N LEU A 13 -15.48 -11.88 18.78
CA LEU A 13 -15.75 -11.14 17.53
C LEU A 13 -16.30 -12.08 16.44
N LYS A 14 -15.67 -13.24 16.23
CA LYS A 14 -16.10 -14.26 15.25
C LYS A 14 -17.49 -14.86 15.54
N LYS A 15 -18.02 -14.72 16.77
CA LYS A 15 -19.41 -15.03 17.11
C LYS A 15 -20.35 -13.94 16.59
N ILE A 16 -20.11 -12.69 17.00
CA ILE A 16 -20.90 -11.51 16.58
C ILE A 16 -20.96 -11.40 15.06
N GLU A 17 -19.82 -11.59 14.39
CA GLU A 17 -19.71 -11.55 12.93
C GLU A 17 -20.69 -12.51 12.25
N LYS A 18 -20.80 -13.76 12.73
CA LYS A 18 -21.74 -14.75 12.19
C LYS A 18 -23.20 -14.38 12.42
N GLU A 19 -23.53 -13.93 13.63
CA GLU A 19 -24.90 -13.54 14.01
C GLU A 19 -25.38 -12.35 13.17
N VAL A 20 -24.51 -11.35 12.96
CA VAL A 20 -24.79 -10.18 12.12
C VAL A 20 -24.83 -10.53 10.63
N GLN A 21 -23.90 -11.35 10.12
CA GLN A 21 -23.91 -11.81 8.72
C GLN A 21 -25.19 -12.59 8.39
N GLN A 22 -25.62 -13.50 9.28
CA GLN A 22 -26.86 -14.25 9.11
C GLN A 22 -28.08 -13.32 9.10
N LYS A 23 -28.11 -12.30 9.96
CA LYS A 23 -29.15 -11.26 9.95
C LYS A 23 -29.20 -10.55 8.59
N TRP A 24 -28.10 -9.96 8.12
CA TRP A 24 -28.09 -9.20 6.86
C TRP A 24 -28.44 -10.02 5.62
N ASP A 25 -28.04 -11.31 5.57
CA ASP A 25 -28.36 -12.21 4.45
C ASP A 25 -29.84 -12.64 4.48
N THR A 26 -30.42 -12.80 5.67
CA THR A 26 -31.86 -13.12 5.86
C THR A 26 -32.75 -11.91 5.57
N GLU A 27 -32.34 -10.72 6.02
CA GLU A 27 -33.02 -9.43 5.78
C GLU A 27 -32.74 -8.88 4.36
N LYS A 28 -31.86 -9.52 3.57
CA LYS A 28 -31.46 -9.12 2.21
C LYS A 28 -30.97 -7.68 2.11
N MET A 29 -30.29 -7.18 3.15
CA MET A 29 -29.96 -5.76 3.37
C MET A 29 -29.13 -5.08 2.27
N PHE A 30 -28.52 -5.84 1.36
CA PHE A 30 -27.69 -5.33 0.26
C PHE A 30 -28.28 -5.63 -1.14
N GLU A 31 -29.50 -6.16 -1.25
CA GLU A 31 -30.19 -6.40 -2.53
C GLU A 31 -30.85 -5.12 -3.07
N VAL A 32 -30.11 -4.34 -3.85
CA VAL A 32 -30.59 -3.07 -4.43
C VAL A 32 -31.33 -3.26 -5.76
N ASN A 33 -32.43 -2.52 -5.95
CA ASN A 33 -33.29 -2.57 -7.14
C ASN A 33 -33.80 -1.15 -7.47
N VAL A 34 -33.67 -0.72 -8.73
CA VAL A 34 -33.95 0.66 -9.17
C VAL A 34 -35.43 1.01 -9.05
N SER A 35 -36.33 0.05 -9.28
CA SER A 35 -37.79 0.20 -9.15
C SER A 35 -38.29 0.60 -7.74
N THR A 36 -37.41 0.48 -6.73
CA THR A 36 -37.62 0.99 -5.36
C THR A 36 -36.90 2.33 -5.15
N LEU A 37 -35.65 2.45 -5.62
CA LEU A 37 -34.80 3.63 -5.39
C LEU A 37 -35.22 4.87 -6.20
N GLU A 38 -35.67 4.71 -7.44
CA GLU A 38 -36.07 5.83 -8.31
C GLU A 38 -37.27 6.62 -7.74
N LYS A 39 -38.11 5.95 -6.94
CA LYS A 39 -39.26 6.56 -6.22
C LYS A 39 -38.84 7.30 -4.94
N GLN A 40 -37.57 7.21 -4.54
CA GLN A 40 -37.02 7.81 -3.34
C GLN A 40 -35.76 8.60 -3.73
N THR A 41 -35.96 9.80 -4.28
CA THR A 41 -34.89 10.64 -4.84
C THR A 41 -33.90 11.08 -3.76
N SER A 42 -32.89 10.25 -3.53
CA SER A 42 -31.78 10.46 -2.62
C SER A 42 -30.78 11.48 -3.20
N LYS A 43 -29.60 11.62 -2.57
CA LYS A 43 -28.49 12.44 -3.11
C LYS A 43 -27.84 11.85 -4.39
N GLY A 44 -28.42 10.80 -4.99
CA GLY A 44 -27.92 10.14 -6.20
C GLY A 44 -27.60 8.66 -5.97
N LYS A 45 -27.06 8.03 -7.01
CA LYS A 45 -26.53 6.66 -7.01
C LYS A 45 -25.01 6.66 -6.80
N TYR A 46 -24.46 5.52 -6.40
CA TYR A 46 -23.01 5.34 -6.29
C TYR A 46 -22.63 3.90 -6.66
N PHE A 47 -22.01 3.73 -7.82
CA PHE A 47 -21.64 2.44 -8.41
C PHE A 47 -20.12 2.24 -8.40
N VAL A 48 -19.68 1.38 -7.47
CA VAL A 48 -18.26 1.00 -7.30
C VAL A 48 -18.01 -0.35 -7.95
N SER A 49 -16.86 -0.50 -8.62
CA SER A 49 -16.43 -1.78 -9.20
C SER A 49 -15.00 -2.17 -8.79
N PHE A 50 -14.77 -3.48 -8.70
CA PHE A 50 -13.48 -4.11 -8.45
C PHE A 50 -13.14 -5.09 -9.58
N PRO A 51 -11.88 -5.25 -10.01
CA PRO A 51 -11.47 -6.30 -10.93
C PRO A 51 -11.74 -7.72 -10.38
N TYR A 52 -12.73 -8.45 -10.93
CA TYR A 52 -13.08 -9.81 -10.48
C TYR A 52 -11.85 -10.74 -10.41
N PRO A 53 -11.49 -11.36 -9.28
CA PRO A 53 -10.16 -11.97 -9.09
C PRO A 53 -9.90 -13.30 -9.83
N TYR A 54 -8.61 -13.60 -10.07
CA TYR A 54 -7.99 -14.94 -9.99
C TYR A 54 -8.83 -16.06 -9.34
N MET A 55 -9.63 -16.82 -10.10
CA MET A 55 -10.29 -18.05 -9.60
C MET A 55 -9.42 -19.32 -9.62
N ASN A 56 -8.12 -19.22 -9.95
CA ASN A 56 -7.20 -20.37 -9.90
C ASN A 56 -6.67 -20.67 -8.47
N GLY A 57 -7.52 -20.50 -7.46
CA GLY A 57 -7.22 -20.70 -6.04
C GLY A 57 -8.14 -19.89 -5.10
N ARG A 58 -8.07 -20.17 -3.80
CA ARG A 58 -8.72 -19.34 -2.76
C ARG A 58 -8.15 -17.92 -2.73
N LEU A 59 -8.96 -16.97 -2.27
CA LEU A 59 -8.56 -15.57 -2.18
C LEU A 59 -7.40 -15.35 -1.19
N HIS A 60 -6.52 -14.40 -1.50
CA HIS A 60 -5.40 -13.97 -0.66
C HIS A 60 -5.42 -12.47 -0.42
N LEU A 61 -4.67 -11.99 0.58
CA LEU A 61 -4.86 -10.67 1.19
C LEU A 61 -4.74 -9.45 0.24
N GLY A 62 -4.12 -9.57 -0.96
CA GLY A 62 -4.12 -8.52 -2.00
C GLY A 62 -4.30 -9.00 -3.45
N HIS A 63 -5.45 -9.61 -3.79
CA HIS A 63 -5.68 -10.32 -5.08
C HIS A 63 -6.22 -9.47 -6.26
N THR A 64 -6.02 -9.97 -7.49
CA THR A 64 -6.56 -9.56 -8.82
C THR A 64 -6.60 -10.83 -9.71
N PHE A 65 -6.98 -10.92 -11.00
CA PHE A 65 -8.10 -10.41 -11.80
C PHE A 65 -8.37 -11.41 -13.00
N SER A 66 -9.48 -12.18 -13.08
CA SER A 66 -9.96 -13.14 -14.13
C SER A 66 -9.92 -14.67 -13.83
N LEU A 67 -10.24 -15.56 -14.81
CA LEU A 67 -10.40 -17.03 -14.61
C LEU A 67 -9.54 -17.95 -15.51
N SER A 68 -9.08 -17.49 -16.68
CA SER A 68 -8.42 -18.29 -17.75
C SER A 68 -7.19 -19.14 -17.35
N LYS A 69 -6.68 -18.97 -16.13
CA LYS A 69 -5.49 -19.68 -15.60
C LYS A 69 -5.78 -21.10 -15.10
N CYS A 70 -7.03 -21.47 -14.86
CA CYS A 70 -7.37 -22.75 -14.25
C CYS A 70 -6.92 -23.94 -15.11
N GLU A 71 -7.12 -23.88 -16.42
CA GLU A 71 -6.73 -24.91 -17.40
C GLU A 71 -5.22 -25.15 -17.41
N ALA A 72 -4.39 -24.09 -17.41
CA ALA A 72 -2.94 -24.21 -17.32
C ALA A 72 -2.44 -24.79 -15.97
N CYS A 73 -3.27 -24.75 -14.92
CA CYS A 73 -3.00 -25.47 -13.67
C CYS A 73 -3.54 -26.92 -13.70
N ALA A 74 -4.64 -27.16 -14.41
CA ALA A 74 -5.23 -28.48 -14.62
C ALA A 74 -4.32 -29.38 -15.48
N ASP A 75 -3.85 -28.88 -16.62
CA ASP A 75 -2.88 -29.59 -17.48
C ASP A 75 -1.55 -29.86 -16.76
N LYS A 76 -1.14 -28.98 -15.83
CA LYS A 76 0.04 -29.23 -15.00
C LYS A 76 -0.20 -30.37 -13.99
N LEU A 77 -1.38 -30.46 -13.37
CA LEU A 77 -1.74 -31.61 -12.54
C LEU A 77 -1.84 -32.90 -13.36
N LYS A 78 -2.46 -32.84 -14.53
CA LYS A 78 -2.61 -33.97 -15.46
C LYS A 78 -1.26 -34.53 -15.88
N ARG A 79 -0.32 -33.65 -16.29
CA ARG A 79 1.06 -34.01 -16.59
C ARG A 79 1.85 -34.51 -15.38
N GLU A 80 1.59 -33.98 -14.17
CA GLU A 80 2.21 -34.51 -12.95
C GLU A 80 1.70 -35.93 -12.63
N ILE A 81 0.41 -36.20 -12.83
CA ILE A 81 -0.17 -37.55 -12.70
C ILE A 81 0.41 -38.52 -13.75
N GLU A 82 0.53 -38.08 -15.00
CA GLU A 82 1.06 -38.88 -16.11
C GLU A 82 2.56 -39.23 -15.96
N LEU A 83 3.35 -38.35 -15.33
CA LEU A 83 4.80 -38.53 -15.15
C LEU A 83 5.18 -39.21 -13.83
N TYR A 84 4.43 -38.98 -12.75
CA TYR A 84 4.80 -39.36 -11.39
C TYR A 84 3.77 -40.27 -10.69
N GLY A 85 2.65 -40.59 -11.33
CA GLY A 85 1.62 -41.50 -10.79
C GLY A 85 0.49 -40.81 -10.02
N CYS A 86 -0.37 -41.61 -9.38
CA CYS A 86 -1.55 -41.12 -8.67
C CYS A 86 -1.75 -41.84 -7.32
N PRO A 87 -1.50 -41.19 -6.17
CA PRO A 87 -0.91 -39.86 -6.03
C PRO A 87 0.53 -39.79 -6.62
N PRO A 88 1.00 -38.61 -7.05
CA PRO A 88 2.36 -38.42 -7.55
C PRO A 88 3.44 -38.76 -6.52
N ASP A 89 4.42 -39.56 -6.93
CA ASP A 89 5.67 -39.81 -6.22
C ASP A 89 6.79 -38.99 -6.89
N PHE A 90 7.24 -37.93 -6.22
CA PHE A 90 8.22 -36.99 -6.78
C PHE A 90 9.63 -37.35 -6.31
N PRO A 91 10.66 -37.31 -7.18
CA PRO A 91 12.03 -37.64 -6.79
C PRO A 91 12.56 -36.67 -5.72
N ASP A 92 13.31 -37.22 -4.76
CA ASP A 92 13.92 -36.47 -3.65
C ASP A 92 14.96 -35.45 -4.12
N GLU A 93 15.10 -34.34 -3.40
CA GLU A 93 15.91 -33.18 -3.83
C GLU A 93 17.43 -33.45 -3.89
N GLU A 94 17.92 -34.59 -3.36
CA GLU A 94 19.35 -34.93 -3.33
C GLU A 94 19.84 -35.62 -4.64
N GLU A 95 19.01 -36.44 -5.31
CA GLU A 95 19.45 -37.19 -6.51
C GLU A 95 19.66 -36.29 -7.74
N GLU A 96 18.87 -35.22 -7.89
CA GLU A 96 19.08 -34.23 -8.97
C GLU A 96 20.42 -33.47 -8.82
N GLU A 97 20.97 -33.31 -7.61
CA GLU A 97 22.27 -32.66 -7.41
C GLU A 97 23.46 -33.62 -7.62
N GLU A 98 23.33 -34.92 -7.33
CA GLU A 98 24.38 -35.90 -7.63
C GLU A 98 24.56 -36.14 -9.15
N GLU A 99 23.48 -36.37 -9.92
CA GLU A 99 23.60 -36.58 -11.37
C GLU A 99 24.20 -35.38 -12.13
N ASN A 100 23.96 -34.16 -11.64
CA ASN A 100 24.52 -32.94 -12.23
C ASN A 100 25.96 -32.67 -11.78
N SER A 101 26.32 -32.94 -10.52
CA SER A 101 27.67 -32.66 -10.00
C SER A 101 28.75 -33.59 -10.54
N VAL A 102 28.41 -34.84 -10.88
CA VAL A 102 29.36 -35.84 -11.44
C VAL A 102 29.93 -35.44 -12.82
N LYS A 103 29.31 -34.51 -13.56
CA LYS A 103 29.71 -34.15 -14.94
C LYS A 103 30.66 -32.95 -15.08
N THR A 104 31.01 -32.25 -14.00
CA THR A 104 31.98 -31.13 -14.05
C THR A 104 33.00 -31.17 -12.91
N GLY A 105 33.92 -32.14 -12.97
CA GLY A 105 35.08 -32.20 -12.07
C GLY A 105 36.20 -31.26 -12.51
N ASP A 106 36.18 -30.00 -12.06
CA ASP A 106 37.34 -29.10 -12.15
C ASP A 106 37.42 -28.14 -10.92
N MET A 107 38.63 -27.81 -10.47
CA MET A 107 38.85 -27.33 -9.09
C MET A 107 38.73 -25.80 -8.92
N ILE A 108 37.66 -25.33 -8.26
CA ILE A 108 37.50 -23.91 -7.91
C ILE A 108 38.10 -23.60 -6.52
N ILE A 109 39.09 -22.70 -6.48
CA ILE A 109 39.67 -22.16 -5.25
C ILE A 109 38.67 -21.20 -4.58
N LYS A 110 38.41 -21.39 -3.28
CA LYS A 110 37.49 -20.57 -2.49
C LYS A 110 38.11 -19.21 -2.13
N ASP A 111 37.47 -18.12 -2.54
CA ASP A 111 37.75 -16.76 -2.04
C ASP A 111 36.53 -16.19 -1.28
N LYS A 112 36.75 -15.37 -0.25
CA LYS A 112 35.76 -15.03 0.79
C LYS A 112 35.39 -13.54 0.86
N ALA A 113 34.91 -12.94 -0.24
CA ALA A 113 34.25 -11.61 -0.13
C ALA A 113 33.32 -11.22 -1.31
N LYS A 114 31.99 -11.24 -1.09
CA LYS A 114 31.03 -10.17 -1.43
C LYS A 114 29.58 -10.58 -1.11
N GLY A 115 28.71 -9.59 -0.86
CA GLY A 115 27.30 -9.79 -0.49
C GLY A 115 26.30 -9.42 -1.59
N LYS A 116 25.01 -9.39 -1.22
CA LYS A 116 23.82 -9.20 -2.09
C LYS A 116 23.56 -10.36 -3.08
N LYS A 117 22.80 -11.37 -2.63
CA LYS A 117 22.12 -12.33 -3.54
C LYS A 117 21.20 -11.56 -4.51
N SER A 118 21.15 -12.00 -5.77
CA SER A 118 20.44 -11.33 -6.85
C SER A 118 18.94 -11.69 -6.90
N LYS A 119 18.14 -10.86 -7.58
CA LYS A 119 16.66 -11.01 -7.71
C LYS A 119 16.18 -12.33 -8.33
N ALA A 120 17.06 -13.15 -8.92
CA ALA A 120 16.70 -14.43 -9.53
C ALA A 120 16.47 -15.54 -8.48
N ALA A 121 17.34 -15.64 -7.47
CA ALA A 121 17.36 -16.75 -6.50
C ALA A 121 16.19 -16.75 -5.48
N ALA A 122 15.27 -15.79 -5.57
CA ALA A 122 14.08 -15.68 -4.71
C ALA A 122 12.81 -16.27 -5.34
N LYS A 123 12.88 -16.81 -6.57
CA LYS A 123 11.72 -17.38 -7.30
C LYS A 123 11.57 -18.89 -7.16
N THR A 124 12.60 -19.61 -6.74
CA THR A 124 12.60 -21.06 -6.50
C THR A 124 12.26 -21.34 -5.05
N GLY A 125 11.02 -21.79 -4.78
CA GLY A 125 10.60 -22.33 -3.48
C GLY A 125 10.50 -23.85 -3.52
N SER A 126 10.46 -24.49 -2.35
CA SER A 126 10.41 -25.95 -2.11
C SER A 126 9.07 -26.61 -2.49
N SER A 127 8.53 -26.25 -3.66
CA SER A 127 7.36 -26.88 -4.27
C SER A 127 7.37 -26.56 -5.78
N LYS A 128 8.22 -27.27 -6.53
CA LYS A 128 8.20 -27.29 -8.01
C LYS A 128 6.80 -27.63 -8.54
N TYR A 129 6.10 -28.53 -7.86
CA TYR A 129 4.93 -29.24 -8.36
C TYR A 129 3.59 -28.62 -7.95
N GLN A 130 2.61 -28.68 -8.83
CA GLN A 130 1.26 -28.16 -8.63
C GLN A 130 0.48 -29.02 -7.63
N TRP A 131 0.68 -30.34 -7.61
CA TRP A 131 0.05 -31.23 -6.62
C TRP A 131 0.36 -30.78 -5.18
N SER A 132 1.63 -30.48 -4.88
CA SER A 132 2.07 -29.99 -3.57
C SER A 132 1.41 -28.65 -3.20
N ILE A 133 1.17 -27.78 -4.19
CA ILE A 133 0.44 -26.52 -3.99
C ILE A 133 -1.04 -26.80 -3.68
N MET A 134 -1.67 -27.75 -4.36
CA MET A 134 -3.07 -28.14 -4.08
C MET A 134 -3.22 -28.80 -2.71
N LYS A 135 -2.28 -29.68 -2.33
CA LYS A 135 -2.21 -30.30 -1.00
C LYS A 135 -2.00 -29.25 0.11
N SER A 136 -1.22 -28.19 -0.16
CA SER A 136 -1.07 -27.03 0.75
C SER A 136 -2.34 -26.19 0.94
N LEU A 137 -3.37 -26.35 0.10
CA LEU A 137 -4.69 -25.74 0.29
C LEU A 137 -5.61 -26.57 1.20
N GLY A 138 -5.15 -27.74 1.68
CA GLY A 138 -5.91 -28.65 2.54
C GLY A 138 -6.83 -29.63 1.79
N LEU A 139 -6.59 -29.82 0.48
CA LEU A 139 -7.31 -30.80 -0.34
C LEU A 139 -6.82 -32.22 -0.09
N SER A 140 -7.73 -33.20 -0.11
CA SER A 140 -7.37 -34.63 -0.11
C SER A 140 -6.85 -35.07 -1.48
N ASP A 141 -5.99 -36.10 -1.53
CA ASP A 141 -5.41 -36.58 -2.80
C ASP A 141 -6.49 -36.99 -3.83
N GLU A 142 -7.60 -37.61 -3.38
CA GLU A 142 -8.75 -37.95 -4.23
C GLU A 142 -9.50 -36.73 -4.80
N GLU A 143 -9.47 -35.59 -4.11
CA GLU A 143 -10.02 -34.33 -4.63
C GLU A 143 -9.06 -33.66 -5.60
N ILE A 144 -7.73 -33.73 -5.37
CA ILE A 144 -6.73 -33.12 -6.25
C ILE A 144 -6.83 -33.69 -7.67
N VAL A 145 -7.08 -35.00 -7.83
CA VAL A 145 -7.30 -35.64 -9.15
C VAL A 145 -8.37 -34.92 -9.98
N LYS A 146 -9.46 -34.47 -9.36
CA LYS A 146 -10.60 -33.85 -10.05
C LYS A 146 -10.24 -32.49 -10.67
N PHE A 147 -9.23 -31.80 -10.13
CA PHE A 147 -8.70 -30.57 -10.70
C PHE A 147 -7.82 -30.78 -11.95
N SER A 148 -7.63 -32.02 -12.42
CA SER A 148 -7.03 -32.29 -13.73
C SER A 148 -7.93 -31.86 -14.90
N GLU A 149 -9.23 -31.64 -14.64
CA GLU A 149 -10.18 -31.08 -15.60
C GLU A 149 -10.55 -29.64 -15.21
N ALA A 150 -10.44 -28.71 -16.17
CA ALA A 150 -10.55 -27.28 -15.90
C ALA A 150 -11.94 -26.86 -15.39
N GLU A 151 -12.99 -27.60 -15.73
CA GLU A 151 -14.36 -27.36 -15.27
C GLU A 151 -14.53 -27.49 -13.75
N TYR A 152 -13.80 -28.41 -13.10
CA TYR A 152 -13.92 -28.60 -11.64
C TYR A 152 -13.43 -27.38 -10.85
N TRP A 153 -12.50 -26.60 -11.41
CA TRP A 153 -12.08 -25.32 -10.82
C TRP A 153 -13.21 -24.29 -10.79
N LEU A 154 -14.08 -24.29 -11.81
CA LEU A 154 -15.24 -23.39 -11.93
C LEU A 154 -16.38 -23.75 -10.97
N ASP A 155 -16.47 -25.00 -10.52
CA ASP A 155 -17.39 -25.40 -9.44
C ASP A 155 -16.79 -25.22 -8.05
N TYR A 156 -15.47 -25.42 -7.88
CA TYR A 156 -14.85 -25.40 -6.56
C TYR A 156 -14.52 -23.99 -6.05
N PHE A 157 -13.82 -23.17 -6.84
CA PHE A 157 -13.30 -21.90 -6.33
C PHE A 157 -14.30 -20.73 -6.30
N PRO A 158 -15.19 -20.52 -7.30
CA PRO A 158 -16.14 -19.40 -7.25
C PRO A 158 -17.13 -19.45 -6.06
N PRO A 159 -17.74 -20.58 -5.67
CA PRO A 159 -18.57 -20.63 -4.48
C PRO A 159 -17.79 -20.39 -3.18
N LEU A 160 -16.55 -20.87 -3.10
CA LEU A 160 -15.66 -20.60 -1.96
C LEU A 160 -15.25 -19.12 -1.88
N ALA A 161 -15.01 -18.46 -3.01
CA ALA A 161 -14.75 -17.03 -3.05
C ALA A 161 -15.97 -16.22 -2.58
N VAL A 162 -17.19 -16.58 -3.02
CA VAL A 162 -18.44 -15.98 -2.51
C VAL A 162 -18.60 -16.23 -1.01
N GLN A 163 -18.30 -17.44 -0.52
CA GLN A 163 -18.33 -17.76 0.91
C GLN A 163 -17.34 -16.93 1.73
N ASP A 164 -16.07 -16.84 1.29
CA ASP A 164 -15.01 -16.08 1.96
C ASP A 164 -15.33 -14.57 1.98
N LEU A 165 -15.95 -14.03 0.92
CA LEU A 165 -16.34 -12.61 0.82
C LEU A 165 -17.62 -12.29 1.61
N LYS A 166 -18.62 -13.20 1.65
CA LYS A 166 -19.75 -13.11 2.58
C LYS A 166 -19.26 -13.11 4.04
N ARG A 167 -18.32 -14.00 4.36
CA ARG A 167 -17.70 -14.15 5.68
C ARG A 167 -16.84 -12.93 6.10
N MET A 168 -16.39 -12.12 5.15
CA MET A 168 -15.74 -10.82 5.40
C MET A 168 -16.75 -9.68 5.71
N GLY A 169 -18.06 -9.89 5.47
CA GLY A 169 -19.08 -8.87 5.61
C GLY A 169 -19.02 -7.79 4.54
N LEU A 170 -18.80 -8.17 3.28
CA LEU A 170 -18.86 -7.21 2.17
C LEU A 170 -20.32 -6.89 1.80
N LYS A 171 -20.58 -5.60 1.57
CA LYS A 171 -21.90 -5.06 1.22
C LYS A 171 -22.17 -5.25 -0.28
N VAL A 172 -22.42 -6.50 -0.70
CA VAL A 172 -22.53 -6.91 -2.12
C VAL A 172 -23.91 -7.49 -2.41
N ASP A 173 -24.51 -7.08 -3.54
CA ASP A 173 -25.69 -7.72 -4.10
C ASP A 173 -25.28 -9.03 -4.82
N TRP A 174 -25.32 -10.13 -4.08
CA TRP A 174 -24.87 -11.45 -4.57
C TRP A 174 -25.61 -11.93 -5.81
N ARG A 175 -26.83 -11.43 -6.07
CA ARG A 175 -27.63 -11.76 -7.27
C ARG A 175 -26.95 -11.28 -8.56
N ARG A 176 -26.05 -10.29 -8.46
CA ARG A 176 -25.27 -9.72 -9.58
C ARG A 176 -23.94 -10.46 -9.83
N SER A 177 -23.67 -11.57 -9.13
CA SER A 177 -22.43 -12.36 -9.27
C SER A 177 -22.51 -13.39 -10.41
N PHE A 178 -21.40 -13.59 -11.13
CA PHE A 178 -21.32 -14.45 -12.32
C PHE A 178 -19.89 -15.00 -12.56
N ILE A 179 -19.77 -16.04 -13.39
CA ILE A 179 -18.50 -16.47 -14.03
C ILE A 179 -18.44 -15.97 -15.48
N THR A 180 -17.23 -15.92 -16.07
CA THR A 180 -16.94 -15.16 -17.31
C THR A 180 -16.54 -16.02 -18.52
N THR A 181 -16.67 -17.34 -18.44
CA THR A 181 -16.43 -18.26 -19.57
C THR A 181 -17.73 -18.55 -20.32
N ASP A 182 -17.62 -19.20 -21.48
CA ASP A 182 -18.73 -19.74 -22.28
C ASP A 182 -19.72 -20.61 -21.49
N VAL A 183 -19.24 -21.25 -20.42
CA VAL A 183 -20.04 -21.93 -19.38
C VAL A 183 -21.18 -21.07 -18.80
N ASN A 184 -21.05 -19.73 -18.81
CA ASN A 184 -22.14 -18.80 -18.51
C ASN A 184 -22.71 -18.19 -19.81
N PRO A 185 -23.86 -18.69 -20.31
CA PRO A 185 -24.36 -18.32 -21.63
C PRO A 185 -24.90 -16.87 -21.70
N TYR A 186 -25.25 -16.24 -20.57
CA TYR A 186 -25.62 -14.82 -20.56
C TYR A 186 -24.39 -13.92 -20.71
N TYR A 187 -23.27 -14.28 -20.09
CA TYR A 187 -22.02 -13.53 -20.22
C TYR A 187 -21.36 -13.77 -21.58
N ASP A 188 -21.40 -15.00 -22.09
CA ASP A 188 -20.93 -15.32 -23.45
C ASP A 188 -21.66 -14.49 -24.51
N SER A 189 -23.00 -14.43 -24.41
CA SER A 189 -23.84 -13.56 -25.25
C SER A 189 -23.44 -12.07 -25.15
N PHE A 190 -23.17 -11.57 -23.94
CA PHE A 190 -22.72 -10.19 -23.72
C PHE A 190 -21.34 -9.90 -24.37
N VAL A 191 -20.36 -10.80 -24.20
CA VAL A 191 -19.03 -10.64 -24.81
C VAL A 191 -19.09 -10.78 -26.34
N ARG A 192 -19.94 -11.66 -26.88
CA ARG A 192 -20.21 -11.74 -28.32
C ARG A 192 -20.81 -10.43 -28.87
N TRP A 193 -21.76 -9.81 -28.15
CA TRP A 193 -22.30 -8.48 -28.51
C TRP A 193 -21.22 -7.39 -28.55
N GLN A 194 -20.38 -7.32 -27.51
CA GLN A 194 -19.26 -6.38 -27.48
C GLN A 194 -18.37 -6.55 -28.71
N TYR A 195 -17.94 -7.78 -29.01
CA TYR A 195 -17.02 -8.05 -30.10
C TYR A 195 -17.64 -7.78 -31.49
N LEU A 196 -18.93 -8.10 -31.68
CA LEU A 196 -19.66 -7.73 -32.90
C LEU A 196 -19.66 -6.20 -33.10
N THR A 197 -19.95 -5.45 -32.04
CA THR A 197 -19.98 -3.97 -32.07
C THR A 197 -18.59 -3.37 -32.33
N LEU A 198 -17.54 -3.91 -31.70
CA LEU A 198 -16.15 -3.49 -31.96
C LEU A 198 -15.72 -3.77 -33.40
N ARG A 199 -16.13 -4.91 -33.97
CA ARG A 199 -15.85 -5.24 -35.38
C ARG A 199 -16.61 -4.34 -36.35
N GLU A 200 -17.90 -4.09 -36.09
CA GLU A 200 -18.73 -3.15 -36.85
C GLU A 200 -18.10 -1.74 -36.88
N ARG A 201 -17.55 -1.30 -35.75
CA ARG A 201 -16.83 -0.02 -35.59
C ARG A 201 -15.34 -0.09 -36.01
N SER A 202 -14.95 -1.13 -36.77
CA SER A 202 -13.60 -1.34 -37.35
C SER A 202 -12.43 -1.40 -36.35
N LYS A 203 -12.71 -1.70 -35.08
CA LYS A 203 -11.71 -1.76 -33.99
C LYS A 203 -10.97 -3.09 -33.88
N VAL A 204 -11.41 -4.13 -34.60
CA VAL A 204 -10.81 -5.46 -34.64
C VAL A 204 -10.29 -5.78 -36.04
N LYS A 205 -9.01 -6.19 -36.17
CA LYS A 205 -8.29 -6.37 -37.45
C LYS A 205 -7.47 -7.68 -37.50
N PHE A 206 -6.93 -8.03 -38.67
CA PHE A 206 -6.27 -9.31 -39.00
C PHE A 206 -5.25 -9.14 -40.16
N GLY A 207 -4.12 -9.88 -40.20
CA GLY A 207 -3.17 -9.85 -41.34
C GLY A 207 -1.81 -10.57 -41.15
N LYS A 208 -1.02 -10.71 -42.25
CA LYS A 208 0.28 -11.44 -42.32
C LYS A 208 1.22 -10.90 -43.44
N ARG A 209 2.53 -11.26 -43.45
CA ARG A 209 3.57 -10.88 -44.48
C ARG A 209 4.64 -12.00 -44.69
N GLY A 210 5.49 -11.96 -45.75
CA GLY A 210 6.46 -13.03 -46.16
C GLY A 210 7.60 -12.61 -47.14
N LEU A 211 8.24 -13.54 -47.89
CA LEU A 211 9.55 -13.50 -48.67
C LEU A 211 9.71 -14.72 -49.65
N LYS A 212 10.87 -15.00 -50.34
CA LYS A 212 11.03 -15.41 -51.81
C LYS A 212 12.27 -16.21 -52.43
N GLY A 213 13.52 -16.45 -51.95
CA GLY A 213 14.48 -17.34 -52.71
C GLY A 213 15.97 -17.60 -52.30
N LYS A 214 16.48 -18.83 -52.57
CA LYS A 214 17.70 -19.56 -52.05
C LYS A 214 19.13 -18.98 -52.26
N ASN A 215 19.92 -18.86 -51.17
CA ASN A 215 21.40 -18.79 -51.03
C ASN A 215 21.87 -19.29 -49.63
N ILE A 216 23.16 -19.15 -49.25
CA ILE A 216 23.63 -19.34 -47.84
C ILE A 216 23.95 -17.97 -47.23
N PHE A 217 23.42 -17.69 -46.04
CA PHE A 217 23.59 -16.41 -45.33
C PHE A 217 23.98 -16.57 -43.86
N LEU A 218 24.89 -15.72 -43.40
CA LEU A 218 25.29 -15.60 -42.00
C LEU A 218 24.53 -14.41 -41.40
N VAL A 219 23.48 -14.67 -40.60
CA VAL A 219 22.49 -13.64 -40.27
C VAL A 219 22.81 -12.93 -38.95
N ALA A 220 23.20 -11.66 -39.04
CA ALA A 220 23.59 -10.82 -37.90
C ALA A 220 22.46 -9.89 -37.45
N ALA A 221 22.23 -9.78 -36.14
CA ALA A 221 21.25 -8.85 -35.58
C ALA A 221 21.88 -7.49 -35.25
N THR A 222 21.27 -6.38 -35.68
CA THR A 222 21.71 -5.01 -35.34
C THR A 222 20.54 -4.09 -35.02
N LEU A 223 20.76 -3.19 -34.06
CA LEU A 223 19.87 -2.06 -33.76
C LEU A 223 20.32 -0.75 -34.43
N ARG A 224 21.39 -0.79 -35.25
CA ARG A 224 21.97 0.37 -35.95
C ARG A 224 22.18 0.06 -37.45
N PRO A 225 21.12 -0.05 -38.26
CA PRO A 225 21.25 -0.22 -39.71
C PRO A 225 22.00 0.95 -40.37
N GLU A 226 21.99 2.14 -39.76
CA GLU A 226 22.74 3.30 -40.25
C GLU A 226 24.27 3.09 -40.30
N THR A 227 24.83 2.18 -39.49
CA THR A 227 26.28 1.96 -39.42
C THR A 227 26.79 0.90 -40.39
N MET A 228 25.93 0.25 -41.18
CA MET A 228 26.29 -0.91 -42.01
C MET A 228 27.28 -0.59 -43.15
N PHE A 229 27.38 0.68 -43.54
CA PHE A 229 28.43 1.19 -44.44
C PHE A 229 29.86 1.01 -43.90
N GLY A 230 30.03 0.85 -42.57
CA GLY A 230 31.32 0.79 -41.90
C GLY A 230 31.81 -0.61 -41.56
N GLN A 231 31.18 -1.66 -42.09
CA GLN A 231 31.53 -3.04 -41.73
C GLN A 231 32.91 -3.45 -42.23
N THR A 232 33.79 -3.86 -41.32
CA THR A 232 35.12 -4.41 -41.61
C THR A 232 35.17 -5.94 -41.60
N ASN A 233 34.33 -6.57 -40.77
CA ASN A 233 34.29 -8.01 -40.54
C ASN A 233 32.95 -8.44 -39.90
N CYS A 234 32.73 -9.75 -39.80
CA CYS A 234 31.69 -10.34 -38.98
C CYS A 234 32.32 -10.92 -37.70
N TRP A 235 31.57 -10.95 -36.60
CA TRP A 235 31.95 -11.60 -35.35
C TRP A 235 31.10 -12.83 -35.10
N VAL A 236 31.78 -13.93 -34.75
CA VAL A 236 31.19 -15.12 -34.13
C VAL A 236 32.02 -15.51 -32.90
N ARG A 237 31.41 -16.22 -31.94
CA ARG A 237 32.12 -16.72 -30.76
C ARG A 237 32.53 -18.17 -31.00
N PRO A 238 33.83 -18.52 -30.93
CA PRO A 238 34.32 -19.85 -31.36
C PRO A 238 33.68 -21.02 -30.61
N ASP A 239 33.48 -20.87 -29.31
CA ASP A 239 32.92 -21.85 -28.37
C ASP A 239 31.38 -21.86 -28.33
N MET A 240 30.71 -21.04 -29.14
CA MET A 240 29.25 -21.03 -29.27
C MET A 240 28.79 -22.04 -30.33
N LYS A 241 27.66 -22.72 -30.08
CA LYS A 241 26.99 -23.59 -31.05
C LYS A 241 26.11 -22.79 -32.01
N TYR A 242 26.28 -23.01 -33.30
CA TYR A 242 25.45 -22.48 -34.37
C TYR A 242 24.77 -23.61 -35.13
N ILE A 243 23.70 -23.25 -35.84
CA ILE A 243 23.02 -24.12 -36.79
C ILE A 243 22.86 -23.40 -38.13
N GLY A 244 23.07 -24.13 -39.22
CA GLY A 244 22.49 -23.81 -40.51
C GLY A 244 21.11 -24.46 -40.61
N PHE A 245 20.07 -23.69 -40.96
CA PHE A 245 18.71 -24.20 -41.17
C PHE A 245 18.09 -23.69 -42.47
N GLU A 246 17.18 -24.48 -43.05
CA GLU A 246 16.49 -24.13 -44.29
C GLU A 246 15.30 -23.17 -44.05
N THR A 247 15.25 -22.07 -44.81
CA THR A 247 14.16 -21.07 -44.73
C THR A 247 12.97 -21.40 -45.66
N LEU A 248 11.91 -20.60 -45.61
CA LEU A 248 10.78 -20.61 -46.57
C LEU A 248 11.25 -20.39 -48.02
N ASN A 249 12.32 -19.62 -48.20
CA ASN A 249 13.03 -19.43 -49.46
C ASN A 249 13.69 -20.74 -49.94
N GLY A 250 14.10 -21.55 -48.97
CA GLY A 250 15.13 -22.58 -49.08
C GLY A 250 16.57 -22.05 -48.93
N ASP A 251 16.78 -20.83 -48.45
CA ASP A 251 18.11 -20.37 -48.03
C ASP A 251 18.61 -21.23 -46.87
N ILE A 252 19.93 -21.30 -46.70
CA ILE A 252 20.50 -21.75 -45.43
C ILE A 252 20.90 -20.52 -44.61
N PHE A 253 20.17 -20.25 -43.52
CA PHE A 253 20.52 -19.21 -42.55
C PHE A 253 21.36 -19.81 -41.42
N ILE A 254 22.47 -19.15 -41.07
CA ILE A 254 23.37 -19.57 -39.99
C ILE A 254 23.23 -18.63 -38.79
N CYS A 255 22.77 -19.17 -37.65
CA CYS A 255 22.60 -18.47 -36.37
C CYS A 255 22.52 -19.46 -35.18
N THR A 256 22.22 -18.99 -33.97
CA THR A 256 21.93 -19.87 -32.82
C THR A 256 20.55 -20.53 -32.90
N GLN A 257 20.40 -21.68 -32.23
CA GLN A 257 19.13 -22.43 -32.13
C GLN A 257 17.95 -21.56 -31.66
N ARG A 258 18.18 -20.66 -30.70
CA ARG A 258 17.16 -19.77 -30.11
C ARG A 258 16.70 -18.68 -31.06
N ALA A 259 17.60 -18.16 -31.90
CA ALA A 259 17.24 -17.21 -32.94
C ALA A 259 16.50 -17.89 -34.09
N ALA A 260 16.94 -19.09 -34.50
CA ALA A 260 16.22 -19.91 -35.48
C ALA A 260 14.81 -20.28 -35.00
N ARG A 261 14.64 -20.58 -33.69
CA ARG A 261 13.31 -20.77 -33.08
C ARG A 261 12.46 -19.51 -33.21
N ASN A 262 12.94 -18.33 -32.84
CA ASN A 262 12.19 -17.08 -33.04
C ASN A 262 11.81 -16.87 -34.53
N MET A 263 12.77 -17.06 -35.44
CA MET A 263 12.57 -16.94 -36.88
C MET A 263 11.53 -17.94 -37.43
N SER A 264 11.50 -19.19 -36.97
CA SER A 264 10.54 -20.19 -37.43
C SER A 264 9.10 -19.88 -37.03
N TYR A 265 8.88 -19.19 -35.91
CA TYR A 265 7.58 -18.64 -35.53
C TYR A 265 7.26 -17.29 -36.22
N GLN A 266 8.22 -16.69 -36.93
CA GLN A 266 8.05 -15.43 -37.69
C GLN A 266 7.85 -15.67 -39.20
N GLY A 267 7.61 -16.90 -39.62
CA GLY A 267 7.41 -17.26 -41.03
C GLY A 267 8.69 -17.31 -41.88
N PHE A 268 9.88 -17.34 -41.24
CA PHE A 268 11.15 -17.50 -41.95
C PHE A 268 11.40 -18.95 -42.39
N THR A 269 10.76 -19.93 -41.77
CA THR A 269 10.85 -21.36 -42.16
C THR A 269 9.66 -21.77 -43.01
N LYS A 270 9.79 -22.87 -43.74
CA LYS A 270 8.71 -23.44 -44.57
C LYS A 270 7.46 -23.79 -43.74
N ASP A 271 7.68 -24.41 -42.58
CA ASP A 271 6.65 -24.91 -41.68
C ASP A 271 6.79 -24.16 -40.33
N ASN A 272 5.69 -23.59 -39.84
CA ASN A 272 5.71 -22.62 -38.72
C ASN A 272 6.14 -23.27 -37.40
N GLY A 273 7.11 -22.67 -36.73
CA GLY A 273 7.71 -23.18 -35.48
C GLY A 273 8.67 -24.36 -35.66
N VAL A 274 8.79 -24.92 -36.86
CA VAL A 274 9.71 -26.02 -37.20
C VAL A 274 11.01 -25.45 -37.75
N VAL A 275 12.15 -25.84 -37.18
CA VAL A 275 13.49 -25.46 -37.66
C VAL A 275 14.11 -26.65 -38.40
N PRO A 276 14.13 -26.68 -39.76
CA PRO A 276 14.78 -27.74 -40.51
C PRO A 276 16.31 -27.52 -40.52
N VAL A 277 16.97 -27.99 -39.45
CA VAL A 277 18.44 -27.93 -39.31
C VAL A 277 19.09 -28.79 -40.38
N VAL A 278 19.96 -28.18 -41.20
CA VAL A 278 20.75 -28.89 -42.22
C VAL A 278 22.17 -29.22 -41.75
N LYS A 279 22.70 -28.48 -40.76
CA LYS A 279 24.04 -28.69 -40.18
C LYS A 279 24.15 -27.99 -38.82
N GLU A 280 24.59 -28.72 -37.79
CA GLU A 280 25.14 -28.11 -36.58
C GLU A 280 26.65 -27.87 -36.75
N LEU A 281 27.16 -26.77 -36.19
CA LEU A 281 28.59 -26.42 -36.23
C LEU A 281 28.99 -25.49 -35.06
N MET A 282 30.25 -25.60 -34.62
CA MET A 282 30.85 -24.66 -33.67
C MET A 282 31.25 -23.36 -34.38
N GLY A 283 31.26 -22.24 -33.66
CA GLY A 283 31.69 -20.95 -34.22
C GLY A 283 33.11 -20.97 -34.78
N GLU A 284 33.98 -21.83 -34.24
CA GLU A 284 35.34 -22.07 -34.73
C GLU A 284 35.39 -22.62 -36.16
N GLU A 285 34.41 -23.44 -36.58
CA GLU A 285 34.30 -23.98 -37.96
C GLU A 285 33.95 -22.89 -38.99
N ILE A 286 33.47 -21.72 -38.55
CA ILE A 286 33.01 -20.61 -39.40
C ILE A 286 34.13 -19.57 -39.62
N LEU A 287 35.22 -19.64 -38.85
CA LEU A 287 36.27 -18.63 -38.83
C LEU A 287 37.06 -18.58 -40.15
N GLY A 288 37.39 -17.37 -40.59
CA GLY A 288 38.08 -17.14 -41.86
C GLY A 288 37.21 -17.31 -43.11
N ALA A 289 35.91 -17.63 -42.97
CA ALA A 289 34.96 -17.59 -44.08
C ALA A 289 34.84 -16.15 -44.62
N SER A 290 34.87 -16.03 -45.95
CA SER A 290 34.68 -14.77 -46.68
C SER A 290 33.20 -14.49 -46.89
N LEU A 291 32.76 -13.27 -46.60
CA LEU A 291 31.39 -12.78 -46.80
C LEU A 291 31.38 -11.60 -47.77
N SER A 292 30.32 -11.50 -48.58
CA SER A 292 29.87 -10.20 -49.10
C SER A 292 28.87 -9.63 -48.11
N ALA A 293 28.96 -8.33 -47.79
CA ALA A 293 28.12 -7.69 -46.77
C ALA A 293 27.41 -6.45 -47.34
N PRO A 294 26.16 -6.17 -46.93
CA PRO A 294 25.42 -5.01 -47.42
C PRO A 294 26.09 -3.67 -47.07
N LEU A 295 25.94 -2.70 -47.97
CA LEU A 295 26.30 -1.28 -47.84
C LEU A 295 27.78 -0.92 -47.60
N THR A 296 28.64 -1.83 -47.13
CA THR A 296 30.07 -1.54 -46.89
C THR A 296 30.88 -1.33 -48.17
N SER A 297 31.91 -0.49 -48.08
CA SER A 297 32.89 -0.28 -49.16
C SER A 297 33.80 -1.50 -49.39
N TYR A 298 33.94 -2.39 -48.40
CA TYR A 298 34.70 -3.63 -48.51
C TYR A 298 33.87 -4.73 -49.20
N LYS A 299 34.13 -4.96 -50.49
CA LYS A 299 33.45 -5.99 -51.32
C LYS A 299 33.51 -7.41 -50.74
N VAL A 300 34.54 -7.71 -49.96
CA VAL A 300 34.69 -8.95 -49.21
C VAL A 300 35.18 -8.60 -47.81
N ILE A 301 34.51 -9.15 -46.80
CA ILE A 301 34.92 -9.12 -45.39
C ILE A 301 35.05 -10.56 -44.87
N TYR A 302 35.58 -10.76 -43.66
CA TYR A 302 35.78 -12.11 -43.09
C TYR A 302 35.04 -12.32 -41.77
N VAL A 303 34.79 -13.59 -41.44
CA VAL A 303 34.30 -14.03 -40.12
C VAL A 303 35.48 -14.15 -39.16
N LEU A 304 35.45 -13.40 -38.06
CA LEU A 304 36.52 -13.32 -37.06
C LEU A 304 36.01 -13.69 -35.65
N PRO A 305 36.90 -14.16 -34.75
CA PRO A 305 36.51 -14.60 -33.40
C PRO A 305 36.36 -13.44 -32.42
N MET A 306 35.24 -13.42 -31.68
CA MET A 306 34.99 -12.50 -30.56
C MET A 306 34.53 -13.30 -29.33
N LEU A 307 35.23 -13.14 -28.20
CA LEU A 307 35.05 -14.00 -27.02
C LEU A 307 33.96 -13.53 -26.05
N THR A 308 33.35 -12.36 -26.31
CA THR A 308 32.40 -11.70 -25.40
C THR A 308 30.97 -11.61 -25.94
N ILE A 309 30.67 -12.24 -27.08
CA ILE A 309 29.29 -12.37 -27.59
C ILE A 309 28.46 -13.20 -26.61
N LYS A 310 27.26 -12.70 -26.28
CA LYS A 310 26.29 -13.38 -25.43
C LYS A 310 25.36 -14.27 -26.25
N GLU A 311 24.92 -15.35 -25.63
CA GLU A 311 23.96 -16.32 -26.20
C GLU A 311 22.49 -15.90 -25.95
N ASP A 312 22.25 -14.95 -25.04
CA ASP A 312 20.92 -14.53 -24.57
C ASP A 312 20.23 -13.49 -25.47
N LYS A 313 20.93 -12.92 -26.46
CA LYS A 313 20.46 -11.80 -27.28
C LYS A 313 20.89 -11.86 -28.73
N GLY A 314 19.94 -11.67 -29.64
CA GLY A 314 20.18 -11.68 -31.08
C GLY A 314 20.51 -13.07 -31.63
N THR A 315 21.16 -13.09 -32.80
CA THR A 315 21.45 -14.33 -33.55
C THR A 315 22.71 -15.08 -33.10
N GLY A 316 23.43 -14.59 -32.08
CA GLY A 316 24.79 -15.01 -31.73
C GLY A 316 25.86 -14.55 -32.73
N VAL A 317 25.47 -13.79 -33.75
CA VAL A 317 26.30 -13.25 -34.83
C VAL A 317 26.21 -11.72 -34.78
N VAL A 318 27.34 -11.02 -34.84
CA VAL A 318 27.40 -9.56 -34.72
C VAL A 318 28.18 -8.94 -35.88
N THR A 319 27.68 -7.83 -36.42
CA THR A 319 28.37 -7.03 -37.45
C THR A 319 29.47 -6.18 -36.81
N SER A 320 30.71 -6.23 -37.30
CA SER A 320 31.80 -5.40 -36.77
C SER A 320 31.85 -4.04 -37.44
N VAL A 321 31.54 -2.97 -36.71
CA VAL A 321 31.67 -1.59 -37.17
C VAL A 321 32.59 -0.79 -36.22
N PRO A 322 33.93 -0.95 -36.35
CA PRO A 322 34.90 -0.42 -35.39
C PRO A 322 35.07 1.12 -35.42
N SER A 323 34.37 1.85 -36.29
CA SER A 323 34.25 3.32 -36.21
C SER A 323 33.30 3.78 -35.09
N ASP A 324 32.27 2.98 -34.82
CA ASP A 324 31.01 3.39 -34.15
C ASP A 324 30.59 2.44 -33.02
N SER A 325 31.40 1.43 -32.73
CA SER A 325 31.13 0.38 -31.74
C SER A 325 32.40 0.09 -30.91
N PRO A 326 32.43 0.44 -29.62
CA PRO A 326 33.59 0.22 -28.74
C PRO A 326 34.03 -1.23 -28.61
N ASP A 327 33.08 -2.17 -28.58
CA ASP A 327 33.38 -3.61 -28.49
C ASP A 327 34.12 -4.11 -29.73
N ASP A 328 33.71 -3.62 -30.91
CA ASP A 328 34.28 -4.02 -32.20
C ASP A 328 35.71 -3.55 -32.36
N ILE A 329 35.99 -2.26 -32.10
CA ILE A 329 37.35 -1.73 -32.18
C ILE A 329 38.29 -2.40 -31.14
N ALA A 330 37.78 -2.79 -29.97
CA ALA A 330 38.56 -3.51 -28.97
C ALA A 330 38.93 -4.93 -29.44
N ALA A 331 37.97 -5.70 -29.96
CA ALA A 331 38.22 -7.04 -30.51
C ALA A 331 39.11 -7.00 -31.79
N PHE A 332 38.89 -6.02 -32.65
CA PHE A 332 39.68 -5.78 -33.86
C PHE A 332 41.14 -5.44 -33.54
N ARG A 333 41.37 -4.55 -32.56
CA ARG A 333 42.71 -4.23 -32.05
C ARG A 333 43.37 -5.40 -31.34
N ASP A 334 42.61 -6.24 -30.63
CA ASP A 334 43.12 -7.47 -30.03
C ASP A 334 43.72 -8.41 -31.10
N LEU A 335 42.99 -8.66 -32.19
CA LEU A 335 43.45 -9.52 -33.29
C LEU A 335 44.63 -8.92 -34.08
N LYS A 336 44.61 -7.61 -34.35
CA LYS A 336 45.78 -6.92 -34.96
C LYS A 336 47.02 -7.05 -34.07
N LYS A 337 46.93 -6.79 -32.75
CA LYS A 337 48.07 -6.82 -31.83
C LYS A 337 48.59 -8.23 -31.52
N LYS A 338 47.69 -9.20 -31.30
CA LYS A 338 48.05 -10.51 -30.73
C LYS A 338 48.10 -11.60 -31.82
N GLN A 339 49.27 -11.79 -32.43
CA GLN A 339 49.50 -12.87 -33.41
C GLN A 339 49.14 -14.27 -32.85
N ALA A 340 49.28 -14.49 -31.54
CA ALA A 340 48.84 -15.72 -30.89
C ALA A 340 47.32 -15.97 -30.96
N LEU A 341 46.47 -14.93 -30.97
CA LEU A 341 45.02 -15.07 -31.18
C LEU A 341 44.70 -15.42 -32.64
N ARG A 342 45.40 -14.81 -33.60
CA ARG A 342 45.31 -15.17 -35.02
C ARG A 342 45.68 -16.64 -35.24
N ALA A 343 46.84 -17.04 -34.73
CA ALA A 343 47.36 -18.40 -34.86
C ALA A 343 46.48 -19.46 -34.16
N LYS A 344 45.92 -19.17 -32.97
CA LYS A 344 45.01 -20.11 -32.28
C LYS A 344 43.81 -20.46 -33.15
N TYR A 345 43.24 -19.46 -33.82
CA TYR A 345 41.94 -19.57 -34.51
C TYR A 345 42.07 -19.60 -36.05
N GLY A 346 43.25 -19.95 -36.59
CA GLY A 346 43.48 -20.09 -38.04
C GLY A 346 43.36 -18.80 -38.87
N ILE A 347 43.22 -17.64 -38.24
CA ILE A 347 43.00 -16.36 -38.94
C ILE A 347 44.29 -15.91 -39.62
N ARG A 348 44.25 -15.76 -40.95
CA ARG A 348 45.35 -15.25 -41.75
C ARG A 348 45.46 -13.72 -41.67
N ASP A 349 46.64 -13.19 -41.94
CA ASP A 349 46.89 -11.75 -41.85
C ASP A 349 46.12 -10.93 -42.90
N ASP A 350 45.82 -11.51 -44.08
CA ASP A 350 44.96 -10.89 -45.10
C ASP A 350 43.49 -10.72 -44.66
N MET A 351 43.06 -11.44 -43.61
CA MET A 351 41.69 -11.36 -43.08
C MET A 351 41.48 -10.21 -42.08
N ILE A 352 42.54 -9.50 -41.67
CA ILE A 352 42.47 -8.52 -40.57
C ILE A 352 43.42 -7.32 -40.75
N LEU A 353 44.63 -7.49 -41.30
CA LEU A 353 45.55 -6.36 -41.45
C LEU A 353 45.14 -5.33 -42.52
N PRO A 354 44.58 -5.70 -43.70
CA PRO A 354 44.20 -4.74 -44.74
C PRO A 354 42.96 -3.88 -44.44
N PHE A 355 42.16 -4.28 -43.44
CA PHE A 355 40.95 -3.58 -43.05
C PHE A 355 41.30 -2.46 -42.05
N GLU A 356 40.67 -1.29 -42.16
CA GLU A 356 40.73 -0.24 -41.13
C GLU A 356 39.33 0.32 -40.86
N PRO A 357 39.09 0.96 -39.70
CA PRO A 357 37.80 1.56 -39.38
C PRO A 357 37.37 2.60 -40.42
N VAL A 358 36.18 2.42 -40.99
CA VAL A 358 35.62 3.27 -42.04
C VAL A 358 34.77 4.39 -41.40
N PRO A 359 35.00 5.68 -41.70
CA PRO A 359 34.18 6.76 -41.14
C PRO A 359 32.77 6.77 -41.75
N VAL A 360 31.75 6.55 -40.92
CA VAL A 360 30.33 6.57 -41.33
C VAL A 360 29.58 7.74 -40.71
N ILE A 361 29.79 7.98 -39.41
CA ILE A 361 29.10 9.00 -38.63
C ILE A 361 30.14 9.92 -37.98
N GLU A 362 29.93 11.23 -38.10
CA GLU A 362 30.63 12.24 -37.34
C GLU A 362 29.79 12.62 -36.12
N ILE A 363 30.31 12.41 -34.92
CA ILE A 363 29.69 12.90 -33.68
C ILE A 363 30.43 14.15 -33.21
N PRO A 364 29.77 15.31 -33.05
CA PRO A 364 30.38 16.52 -32.55
C PRO A 364 31.14 16.31 -31.24
N GLY A 365 32.44 16.61 -31.26
CA GLY A 365 33.36 16.44 -30.13
C GLY A 365 33.99 15.05 -29.97
N LEU A 366 33.69 14.07 -30.83
CA LEU A 366 34.37 12.76 -30.90
C LEU A 366 34.92 12.44 -32.32
N GLY A 367 34.35 13.07 -33.35
CA GLY A 367 34.78 12.98 -34.75
C GLY A 367 34.34 11.71 -35.47
N ASN A 368 34.90 11.50 -36.66
CA ASN A 368 34.45 10.52 -37.67
C ASN A 368 34.76 9.05 -37.31
N LEU A 369 35.52 8.82 -36.23
CA LEU A 369 35.91 7.51 -35.71
C LEU A 369 35.62 7.45 -34.20
N SER A 370 34.41 7.85 -33.82
CA SER A 370 34.02 8.13 -32.44
C SER A 370 34.31 7.01 -31.44
N ALA A 371 34.19 5.73 -31.84
CA ALA A 371 34.53 4.61 -30.96
C ALA A 371 36.03 4.45 -30.78
N VAL A 372 36.82 4.74 -31.82
CA VAL A 372 38.29 4.69 -31.77
C VAL A 372 38.81 5.76 -30.80
N THR A 373 38.37 7.01 -30.97
CA THR A 373 38.70 8.14 -30.09
C THR A 373 38.39 7.81 -28.63
N LEU A 374 37.16 7.37 -28.34
CA LEU A 374 36.70 7.13 -26.97
C LEU A 374 37.38 5.92 -26.32
N CYS A 375 37.74 4.88 -27.10
CA CYS A 375 38.52 3.75 -26.59
C CYS A 375 39.97 4.11 -26.26
N ASP A 376 40.58 5.05 -26.99
CA ASP A 376 41.91 5.56 -26.69
C ASP A 376 41.92 6.48 -25.45
N GLU A 377 40.92 7.37 -25.32
CA GLU A 377 40.73 8.20 -24.12
C GLU A 377 40.57 7.37 -22.84
N LEU A 378 39.70 6.34 -22.89
CA LEU A 378 39.46 5.42 -21.77
C LEU A 378 40.59 4.38 -21.60
N LYS A 379 41.61 4.38 -22.47
CA LYS A 379 42.77 3.48 -22.46
C LYS A 379 42.33 2.01 -22.40
N ILE A 380 41.44 1.63 -23.31
CA ILE A 380 40.93 0.26 -23.49
C ILE A 380 41.98 -0.54 -24.25
N GLN A 381 42.36 -1.70 -23.72
CA GLN A 381 43.45 -2.52 -24.27
C GLN A 381 43.00 -3.90 -24.74
N SER A 382 41.84 -4.38 -24.31
CA SER A 382 41.28 -5.68 -24.72
C SER A 382 39.74 -5.67 -24.71
N GLN A 383 39.12 -6.54 -25.51
CA GLN A 383 37.67 -6.80 -25.50
C GLN A 383 37.12 -7.28 -24.13
N ASN A 384 38.01 -7.65 -23.20
CA ASN A 384 37.67 -8.06 -21.84
C ASN A 384 37.50 -6.89 -20.85
N ASP A 385 37.77 -5.64 -21.24
CA ASP A 385 37.64 -4.43 -20.40
C ASP A 385 36.15 -4.02 -20.19
N ARG A 386 35.30 -4.96 -19.78
CA ARG A 386 33.83 -4.89 -19.84
C ARG A 386 33.20 -3.64 -19.23
N GLU A 387 33.72 -3.16 -18.10
CA GLU A 387 33.18 -1.97 -17.42
C GLU A 387 33.46 -0.69 -18.23
N LYS A 388 34.67 -0.55 -18.77
CA LYS A 388 35.03 0.58 -19.66
C LYS A 388 34.31 0.53 -20.99
N LEU A 389 34.13 -0.67 -21.55
CA LEU A 389 33.41 -0.87 -22.80
C LEU A 389 31.92 -0.52 -22.67
N ALA A 390 31.29 -0.87 -21.53
CA ALA A 390 29.93 -0.43 -21.23
C ALA A 390 29.83 1.10 -21.11
N GLU A 391 30.75 1.74 -20.38
CA GLU A 391 30.80 3.22 -20.25
C GLU A 391 31.00 3.91 -21.61
N ALA A 392 31.91 3.39 -22.45
CA ALA A 392 32.14 3.89 -23.79
C ALA A 392 30.88 3.77 -24.67
N LYS A 393 30.21 2.61 -24.59
CA LYS A 393 29.03 2.28 -25.39
C LYS A 393 27.83 3.15 -25.03
N GLU A 394 27.58 3.37 -23.75
CA GLU A 394 26.49 4.24 -23.28
C GLU A 394 26.68 5.69 -23.74
N LYS A 395 27.88 6.26 -23.53
CA LYS A 395 28.23 7.62 -23.97
C LYS A 395 28.12 7.80 -25.49
N LEU A 396 28.57 6.82 -26.27
CA LEU A 396 28.58 6.91 -27.73
C LEU A 396 27.18 6.68 -28.32
N TYR A 397 26.42 5.70 -27.84
CA TYR A 397 25.12 5.33 -28.43
C TYR A 397 24.07 6.45 -28.29
N LEU A 398 24.03 7.12 -27.13
CA LEU A 398 23.12 8.25 -26.91
C LEU A 398 23.47 9.46 -27.80
N LYS A 399 24.74 9.88 -27.81
CA LYS A 399 25.19 10.99 -28.67
C LYS A 399 25.05 10.67 -30.16
N GLY A 400 25.44 9.47 -30.58
CA GLY A 400 25.38 9.04 -31.98
C GLY A 400 23.98 8.98 -32.56
N PHE A 401 22.94 8.90 -31.73
CA PHE A 401 21.55 8.95 -32.17
C PHE A 401 21.04 10.38 -32.41
N TYR A 402 21.28 11.30 -31.46
CA TYR A 402 20.74 12.67 -31.51
C TYR A 402 21.65 13.69 -32.21
N ASP A 403 22.97 13.57 -32.01
CA ASP A 403 23.99 14.51 -32.49
C ASP A 403 24.79 13.98 -33.68
N GLY A 404 24.71 12.67 -33.95
CA GLY A 404 25.42 12.02 -35.05
C GLY A 404 24.96 12.46 -36.43
N VAL A 405 25.92 12.85 -37.28
CA VAL A 405 25.72 13.29 -38.66
C VAL A 405 26.34 12.26 -39.63
N MET A 406 25.61 11.88 -40.67
CA MET A 406 26.11 10.94 -41.68
C MET A 406 27.17 11.58 -42.58
N VAL A 407 28.26 10.85 -42.83
CA VAL A 407 29.39 11.28 -43.68
C VAL A 407 29.32 10.67 -45.08
N VAL A 408 28.63 9.52 -45.23
CA VAL A 408 28.46 8.75 -46.48
C VAL A 408 27.69 9.55 -47.53
N ASP A 409 28.16 9.56 -48.78
CA ASP A 409 27.74 10.51 -49.81
C ASP A 409 26.24 10.54 -50.13
N GLU A 410 25.51 9.42 -49.99
CA GLU A 410 24.05 9.37 -50.22
C GLU A 410 23.23 10.09 -49.14
N TYR A 411 23.73 10.16 -47.90
CA TYR A 411 23.02 10.71 -46.73
C TYR A 411 23.78 11.89 -46.07
N LYS A 412 24.80 12.40 -46.76
CA LYS A 412 25.80 13.33 -46.23
C LYS A 412 25.19 14.58 -45.60
N GLY A 413 25.56 14.86 -44.35
CA GLY A 413 25.08 16.02 -43.60
C GLY A 413 23.70 15.84 -42.92
N GLN A 414 23.03 14.69 -43.09
CA GLN A 414 21.75 14.40 -42.44
C GLN A 414 21.96 13.77 -41.05
N LYS A 415 21.01 13.98 -40.13
CA LYS A 415 21.07 13.37 -38.78
C LYS A 415 20.71 11.89 -38.82
N VAL A 416 21.41 11.10 -37.99
CA VAL A 416 21.19 9.66 -37.81
C VAL A 416 19.73 9.34 -37.47
N GLN A 417 19.10 10.09 -36.56
CA GLN A 417 17.71 9.89 -36.14
C GLN A 417 16.72 9.86 -37.31
N ASP A 418 16.93 10.69 -38.33
CA ASP A 418 16.01 10.87 -39.45
C ASP A 418 16.21 9.78 -40.52
N VAL A 419 17.47 9.47 -40.85
CA VAL A 419 17.81 8.52 -41.93
C VAL A 419 17.77 7.05 -41.50
N LYS A 420 17.81 6.75 -40.19
CA LYS A 420 17.88 5.38 -39.69
C LYS A 420 16.77 4.47 -40.25
N LYS A 421 15.54 4.97 -40.32
CA LYS A 421 14.39 4.22 -40.87
C LYS A 421 14.44 4.12 -42.40
N THR A 422 14.99 5.10 -43.11
CA THR A 422 15.07 5.05 -44.59
C THR A 422 16.19 4.10 -45.04
N ILE A 423 17.34 4.09 -44.36
CA ILE A 423 18.42 3.11 -44.58
C ILE A 423 17.94 1.69 -44.25
N GLN A 424 17.27 1.49 -43.11
CA GLN A 424 16.67 0.19 -42.77
C GLN A 424 15.71 -0.29 -43.86
N LYS A 425 14.81 0.60 -44.32
CA LYS A 425 13.87 0.27 -45.38
C LYS A 425 14.60 -0.07 -46.69
N LYS A 426 15.62 0.70 -47.08
CA LYS A 426 16.41 0.45 -48.29
C LYS A 426 17.00 -0.97 -48.30
N MET A 427 17.58 -1.43 -47.18
CA MET A 427 18.13 -2.79 -47.05
C MET A 427 17.04 -3.88 -47.12
N ILE A 428 15.82 -3.61 -46.64
CA ILE A 428 14.69 -4.55 -46.74
C ILE A 428 14.14 -4.58 -48.18
N ASP A 429 13.97 -3.41 -48.81
CA ASP A 429 13.47 -3.26 -50.18
C ASP A 429 14.45 -3.86 -51.22
N THR A 430 15.76 -3.95 -50.93
CA THR A 430 16.75 -4.69 -51.77
C THR A 430 16.87 -6.17 -51.45
N GLY A 431 16.31 -6.66 -50.34
CA GLY A 431 16.46 -8.03 -49.86
C GLY A 431 17.75 -8.31 -49.08
N ASP A 432 18.58 -7.29 -48.82
CA ASP A 432 19.83 -7.37 -48.05
C ASP A 432 19.58 -7.55 -46.53
N ALA A 433 18.37 -7.28 -46.05
CA ALA A 433 17.98 -7.45 -44.65
C ALA A 433 16.51 -7.87 -44.48
N LEU A 434 16.21 -8.48 -43.33
CA LEU A 434 14.86 -8.87 -42.92
C LEU A 434 14.57 -8.35 -41.51
N THR A 435 13.30 -8.11 -41.20
CA THR A 435 12.87 -7.72 -39.85
C THR A 435 12.81 -8.95 -38.94
N TYR A 436 13.78 -9.07 -38.05
CA TYR A 436 13.80 -10.07 -36.96
C TYR A 436 13.31 -9.43 -35.66
N MET A 437 12.34 -10.07 -35.00
CA MET A 437 11.81 -9.65 -33.71
C MET A 437 12.29 -10.58 -32.58
N GLU A 438 12.56 -10.03 -31.40
CA GLU A 438 13.00 -10.78 -30.23
C GLU A 438 12.45 -10.15 -28.93
N PRO A 439 12.13 -10.94 -27.89
CA PRO A 439 11.79 -10.39 -26.58
C PRO A 439 12.95 -9.58 -25.99
N GLU A 440 12.70 -8.30 -25.65
CA GLU A 440 13.71 -7.37 -25.11
C GLU A 440 14.42 -7.89 -23.85
N LYS A 441 13.73 -8.77 -23.10
CA LYS A 441 14.23 -9.54 -21.95
C LYS A 441 13.64 -10.95 -22.05
N GLN A 442 14.27 -11.95 -21.45
CA GLN A 442 13.71 -13.31 -21.39
C GLN A 442 12.31 -13.29 -20.73
N VAL A 443 11.30 -13.76 -21.47
CA VAL A 443 9.92 -13.91 -21.00
C VAL A 443 9.63 -15.39 -20.86
N MET A 444 9.24 -15.83 -19.67
CA MET A 444 8.80 -17.21 -19.41
C MET A 444 7.28 -17.27 -19.41
N SER A 445 6.74 -18.28 -20.09
CA SER A 445 5.32 -18.61 -20.11
C SER A 445 4.85 -19.25 -18.78
N ARG A 446 3.54 -19.51 -18.65
CA ARG A 446 2.96 -20.20 -17.48
C ARG A 446 3.26 -21.70 -17.47
N SER A 447 3.47 -22.29 -18.64
CA SER A 447 3.89 -23.68 -18.84
C SER A 447 5.40 -23.88 -18.75
N SER A 448 6.14 -22.85 -18.30
CA SER A 448 7.61 -22.82 -18.18
C SER A 448 8.41 -22.91 -19.49
N ASP A 449 7.76 -22.83 -20.66
CA ASP A 449 8.45 -22.60 -21.93
C ASP A 449 8.95 -21.15 -22.04
N GLU A 450 10.07 -20.93 -22.72
CA GLU A 450 10.59 -19.61 -23.06
C GLU A 450 9.81 -19.03 -24.25
N CYS A 451 9.20 -17.86 -24.06
CA CYS A 451 8.41 -17.22 -25.10
C CYS A 451 9.30 -16.68 -26.23
N VAL A 452 8.83 -16.88 -27.46
CA VAL A 452 9.36 -16.29 -28.69
C VAL A 452 8.40 -15.23 -29.23
N VAL A 453 8.88 -14.31 -30.07
CA VAL A 453 7.96 -13.45 -30.86
C VAL A 453 7.52 -14.24 -32.09
N ALA A 454 6.21 -14.28 -32.35
CA ALA A 454 5.60 -15.04 -33.44
C ALA A 454 4.79 -14.14 -34.39
N LEU A 455 4.96 -14.32 -35.70
CA LEU A 455 4.14 -13.70 -36.75
C LEU A 455 3.00 -14.64 -37.13
N CYS A 456 2.08 -14.84 -36.18
CA CYS A 456 0.88 -15.64 -36.38
C CYS A 456 -0.26 -14.82 -36.99
N ASP A 457 -1.15 -15.49 -37.74
CA ASP A 457 -2.44 -14.92 -38.12
C ASP A 457 -3.26 -14.72 -36.84
N GLN A 458 -3.67 -13.49 -36.54
CA GLN A 458 -4.28 -13.18 -35.24
C GLN A 458 -5.28 -12.03 -35.34
N TRP A 459 -6.34 -12.09 -34.54
CA TRP A 459 -7.26 -10.97 -34.34
C TRP A 459 -6.73 -10.04 -33.24
N TYR A 460 -6.68 -8.75 -33.53
CA TYR A 460 -6.16 -7.74 -32.62
C TYR A 460 -7.08 -6.52 -32.49
N LEU A 461 -7.02 -5.87 -31.33
CA LEU A 461 -7.67 -4.59 -31.04
C LEU A 461 -6.72 -3.45 -31.42
N ASP A 462 -7.18 -2.51 -32.24
CA ASP A 462 -6.35 -1.45 -32.81
C ASP A 462 -6.31 -0.18 -31.94
N TYR A 463 -5.73 -0.29 -30.74
CA TYR A 463 -5.53 0.87 -29.86
C TYR A 463 -4.46 1.87 -30.40
N GLY A 464 -3.80 1.55 -31.52
CA GLY A 464 -2.91 2.46 -32.23
C GLY A 464 -3.64 3.56 -33.01
N GLU A 465 -4.93 3.38 -33.32
CA GLU A 465 -5.74 4.34 -34.08
C GLU A 465 -5.74 5.74 -33.42
N GLU A 466 -5.14 6.73 -34.08
CA GLU A 466 -4.97 8.10 -33.55
C GLU A 466 -6.26 8.73 -33.03
N ASN A 467 -7.38 8.54 -33.76
CA ASN A 467 -8.68 9.07 -33.37
C ASN A 467 -9.23 8.40 -32.10
N TRP A 468 -9.13 7.07 -31.99
CA TRP A 468 -9.54 6.34 -30.80
C TRP A 468 -8.66 6.66 -29.59
N LYS A 469 -7.34 6.74 -29.80
CA LYS A 469 -6.36 7.19 -28.80
C LYS A 469 -6.69 8.59 -28.30
N LYS A 470 -6.94 9.55 -29.20
CA LYS A 470 -7.32 10.94 -28.87
C LYS A 470 -8.62 11.03 -28.05
N GLN A 471 -9.64 10.25 -28.39
CA GLN A 471 -10.88 10.20 -27.60
C GLN A 471 -10.65 9.55 -26.22
N THR A 472 -9.79 8.54 -26.13
CA THR A 472 -9.41 7.91 -24.86
C THR A 472 -8.59 8.85 -23.97
N SER A 473 -7.71 9.67 -24.55
CA SER A 473 -7.01 10.74 -23.82
C SER A 473 -7.95 11.86 -23.36
N LEU A 474 -9.03 12.16 -24.10
CA LEU A 474 -10.09 13.06 -23.63
C LEU A 474 -10.87 12.46 -22.45
N CYS A 475 -11.18 11.16 -22.49
CA CYS A 475 -11.76 10.44 -21.36
C CYS A 475 -10.84 10.49 -20.13
N LEU A 476 -9.53 10.22 -20.30
CA LEU A 476 -8.54 10.29 -19.23
C LEU A 476 -8.41 11.71 -18.63
N LYS A 477 -8.59 12.76 -19.42
CA LYS A 477 -8.59 14.15 -18.93
C LYS A 477 -9.77 14.43 -18.00
N ASN A 478 -10.93 13.83 -18.27
CA ASN A 478 -12.14 13.99 -17.44
C ASN A 478 -12.15 13.05 -16.22
N LEU A 479 -11.34 11.98 -16.26
CA LEU A 479 -11.22 10.96 -15.22
C LEU A 479 -10.47 11.47 -13.97
N GLU A 480 -11.01 11.23 -12.79
CA GLU A 480 -10.29 11.38 -11.52
C GLU A 480 -9.36 10.18 -11.26
N THR A 481 -8.10 10.44 -10.90
CA THR A 481 -7.03 9.44 -10.73
C THR A 481 -6.46 9.39 -9.32
N PHE A 482 -6.94 10.23 -8.39
CA PHE A 482 -6.51 10.42 -7.00
C PHE A 482 -5.06 10.87 -6.79
N CYS A 483 -4.17 10.71 -7.78
CA CYS A 483 -2.85 11.33 -7.82
C CYS A 483 -2.31 11.51 -9.26
N GLU A 484 -1.31 12.38 -9.38
CA GLU A 484 -0.61 12.67 -10.63
C GLU A 484 0.33 11.54 -11.10
N GLU A 485 0.73 10.63 -10.22
CA GLU A 485 1.52 9.45 -10.62
C GLU A 485 0.67 8.47 -11.45
N THR A 486 -0.55 8.16 -10.98
CA THR A 486 -1.51 7.34 -11.71
C THR A 486 -1.89 7.96 -13.05
N ARG A 487 -2.08 9.30 -13.11
CA ARG A 487 -2.34 10.03 -14.36
C ARG A 487 -1.20 9.84 -15.37
N ARG A 488 0.04 10.11 -14.99
CA ARG A 488 1.22 9.95 -15.86
C ARG A 488 1.46 8.51 -16.30
N ASN A 489 1.14 7.53 -15.45
CA ASN A 489 1.20 6.11 -15.81
C ASN A 489 0.14 5.73 -16.86
N PHE A 490 -1.06 6.33 -16.81
CA PHE A 490 -2.04 6.19 -17.88
C PHE A 490 -1.59 6.88 -19.17
N GLU A 491 -1.09 8.12 -19.11
CA GLU A 491 -0.62 8.87 -20.27
C GLU A 491 0.49 8.11 -21.02
N ALA A 492 1.53 7.67 -20.31
CA ALA A 492 2.60 6.87 -20.88
C ALA A 492 2.12 5.52 -21.47
N ALA A 493 1.10 4.90 -20.88
CA ALA A 493 0.49 3.69 -21.42
C ALA A 493 -0.34 3.97 -22.68
N LEU A 494 -1.15 5.04 -22.71
CA LEU A 494 -1.94 5.43 -23.89
C LEU A 494 -1.02 5.76 -25.07
N ASP A 495 0.08 6.48 -24.86
CA ASP A 495 1.05 6.82 -25.91
C ASP A 495 1.75 5.57 -26.45
N TRP A 496 2.25 4.70 -25.55
CA TRP A 496 2.99 3.49 -25.93
C TRP A 496 2.12 2.44 -26.65
N LEU A 497 0.86 2.28 -26.25
CA LEU A 497 -0.01 1.20 -26.73
C LEU A 497 -0.33 1.29 -28.23
N GLN A 498 -0.26 0.15 -28.93
CA GLN A 498 -0.55 0.00 -30.35
C GLN A 498 -1.53 -1.17 -30.54
N GLU A 499 -1.31 -2.07 -31.51
CA GLU A 499 -2.10 -3.29 -31.69
C GLU A 499 -2.02 -4.23 -30.47
N HIS A 500 -3.17 -4.62 -29.90
CA HIS A 500 -3.24 -5.62 -28.83
C HIS A 500 -3.81 -6.95 -29.33
N ALA A 501 -2.99 -8.00 -29.31
CA ALA A 501 -3.34 -9.35 -29.71
C ALA A 501 -4.42 -9.96 -28.80
N CYS A 502 -5.68 -9.94 -29.22
CA CYS A 502 -6.83 -10.30 -28.38
C CYS A 502 -7.34 -11.74 -28.56
N SER A 503 -6.90 -12.49 -29.59
CA SER A 503 -7.33 -13.89 -29.81
C SER A 503 -6.29 -14.95 -29.39
N ARG A 504 -6.76 -16.11 -28.92
CA ARG A 504 -5.96 -17.31 -28.57
C ARG A 504 -6.64 -18.57 -29.14
N THR A 505 -5.87 -19.64 -29.36
CA THR A 505 -6.38 -20.96 -29.82
C THR A 505 -6.58 -21.98 -28.70
N TYR A 506 -6.18 -21.63 -27.47
CA TYR A 506 -6.14 -22.49 -26.29
C TYR A 506 -6.35 -21.64 -25.02
N GLY A 507 -6.97 -22.21 -23.99
CA GLY A 507 -7.42 -21.47 -22.80
C GLY A 507 -8.94 -21.25 -22.77
N LEU A 508 -9.55 -21.31 -21.58
CA LEU A 508 -10.96 -20.98 -21.33
C LEU A 508 -11.30 -19.51 -21.60
N GLY A 509 -12.44 -19.27 -22.25
CA GLY A 509 -13.01 -17.94 -22.52
C GLY A 509 -14.20 -18.00 -23.49
N THR A 510 -14.74 -16.84 -23.90
CA THR A 510 -15.74 -16.75 -24.98
C THR A 510 -15.07 -16.88 -26.35
N ARG A 511 -15.73 -17.56 -27.30
CA ARG A 511 -15.27 -17.71 -28.69
C ARG A 511 -15.64 -16.48 -29.53
N LEU A 512 -14.79 -16.11 -30.50
CA LEU A 512 -15.10 -15.04 -31.45
C LEU A 512 -16.33 -15.42 -32.30
N PRO A 513 -17.43 -14.64 -32.29
CA PRO A 513 -18.72 -15.06 -32.85
C PRO A 513 -18.78 -15.14 -34.40
N TRP A 514 -17.65 -14.89 -35.08
CA TRP A 514 -17.50 -15.03 -36.53
C TRP A 514 -16.32 -15.94 -36.92
N ASP A 515 -15.58 -16.48 -35.95
CA ASP A 515 -14.35 -17.25 -36.19
C ASP A 515 -14.03 -18.13 -34.97
N GLU A 516 -14.91 -19.10 -34.67
CA GLU A 516 -14.98 -19.81 -33.38
C GLU A 516 -13.78 -20.72 -33.04
N GLN A 517 -12.82 -20.86 -33.97
CA GLN A 517 -11.49 -21.44 -33.68
C GLN A 517 -10.67 -20.58 -32.70
N TRP A 518 -11.05 -19.31 -32.54
CA TRP A 518 -10.41 -18.36 -31.62
C TRP A 518 -11.25 -18.11 -30.37
N LEU A 519 -10.60 -18.14 -29.22
CA LEU A 519 -11.10 -17.63 -27.95
C LEU A 519 -10.57 -16.21 -27.70
N ILE A 520 -11.35 -15.40 -26.99
CA ILE A 520 -10.98 -14.06 -26.54
C ILE A 520 -10.11 -14.17 -25.29
N GLU A 521 -9.04 -13.38 -25.21
CA GLU A 521 -8.12 -13.39 -24.08
C GLU A 521 -8.59 -12.51 -22.90
N SER A 522 -8.16 -12.88 -21.69
CA SER A 522 -8.69 -12.41 -20.40
C SER A 522 -8.49 -10.92 -20.03
N LEU A 523 -7.70 -10.15 -20.78
CA LEU A 523 -7.62 -8.69 -20.63
C LEU A 523 -8.52 -7.95 -21.63
N SER A 524 -9.17 -8.65 -22.56
CA SER A 524 -10.00 -8.06 -23.62
C SER A 524 -11.50 -8.30 -23.43
N ASP A 525 -11.90 -9.51 -23.00
CA ASP A 525 -13.28 -9.84 -22.57
C ASP A 525 -13.76 -8.99 -21.38
N SER A 526 -12.82 -8.43 -20.64
CA SER A 526 -13.00 -7.89 -19.30
C SER A 526 -13.07 -6.37 -19.24
N THR A 527 -13.39 -5.72 -20.36
CA THR A 527 -13.20 -4.28 -20.51
C THR A 527 -14.47 -3.45 -20.26
N ILE A 528 -15.67 -4.03 -20.35
CA ILE A 528 -16.96 -3.33 -20.12
C ILE A 528 -17.99 -4.10 -19.27
N TYR A 529 -17.62 -5.22 -18.64
CA TYR A 529 -18.55 -6.09 -17.88
C TYR A 529 -19.30 -5.42 -16.72
N MET A 530 -18.90 -4.22 -16.33
CA MET A 530 -19.57 -3.42 -15.32
C MET A 530 -21.00 -3.07 -15.77
N ALA A 531 -21.23 -2.95 -17.08
CA ALA A 531 -22.57 -2.85 -17.65
C ALA A 531 -23.40 -4.12 -17.37
N PHE A 532 -22.80 -5.31 -17.47
CA PHE A 532 -23.46 -6.58 -17.17
C PHE A 532 -23.83 -6.74 -15.67
N TYR A 533 -23.07 -6.16 -14.72
CA TYR A 533 -23.49 -6.12 -13.30
C TYR A 533 -24.86 -5.44 -13.09
N THR A 534 -25.23 -4.47 -13.93
CA THR A 534 -26.53 -3.77 -13.82
C THR A 534 -27.71 -4.73 -14.08
N VAL A 535 -27.52 -5.72 -14.95
CA VAL A 535 -28.58 -6.63 -15.43
C VAL A 535 -28.48 -8.06 -14.91
N ALA A 536 -27.32 -8.51 -14.42
CA ALA A 536 -27.08 -9.89 -14.02
C ALA A 536 -28.11 -10.46 -13.02
N HIS A 537 -28.59 -9.66 -12.06
CA HIS A 537 -29.62 -10.07 -11.10
C HIS A 537 -31.00 -10.37 -11.71
N LEU A 538 -31.29 -9.84 -12.90
CA LEU A 538 -32.53 -10.07 -13.64
C LEU A 538 -32.38 -11.17 -14.72
N LEU A 539 -31.15 -11.40 -15.19
CA LEU A 539 -30.82 -12.44 -16.16
C LEU A 539 -30.52 -13.79 -15.49
N GLN A 540 -29.56 -13.85 -14.55
CA GLN A 540 -29.10 -15.09 -13.92
C GLN A 540 -29.36 -15.21 -12.41
N GLY A 541 -29.86 -14.15 -11.76
CA GLY A 541 -30.43 -14.23 -10.39
C GLY A 541 -29.49 -14.69 -9.27
N GLY A 542 -28.17 -14.61 -9.47
CA GLY A 542 -27.16 -15.11 -8.53
C GLY A 542 -26.72 -16.56 -8.74
N ASN A 543 -27.27 -17.29 -9.72
CA ASN A 543 -26.67 -18.55 -10.16
C ASN A 543 -25.37 -18.25 -10.91
N LEU A 544 -24.22 -18.59 -10.34
CA LEU A 544 -22.91 -18.18 -10.86
C LEU A 544 -22.65 -18.64 -12.31
N ARG A 545 -23.03 -19.87 -12.65
CA ARG A 545 -22.92 -20.45 -14.01
C ARG A 545 -24.01 -19.95 -14.99
N GLY A 546 -25.02 -19.20 -14.55
CA GLY A 546 -26.12 -18.75 -15.42
C GLY A 546 -27.02 -19.88 -15.96
N GLN A 547 -27.05 -21.03 -15.29
CA GLN A 547 -27.77 -22.24 -15.73
C GLN A 547 -29.13 -22.45 -15.05
N ALA A 548 -29.48 -21.61 -14.07
CA ALA A 548 -30.82 -21.58 -13.49
C ALA A 548 -31.80 -20.76 -14.36
N GLU A 549 -33.10 -20.90 -14.12
CA GLU A 549 -34.11 -20.09 -14.80
C GLU A 549 -33.92 -18.59 -14.51
N SER A 550 -34.12 -17.76 -15.53
CA SER A 550 -34.02 -16.31 -15.42
C SER A 550 -35.16 -15.75 -14.55
N PRO A 551 -34.88 -14.85 -13.59
CA PRO A 551 -35.91 -14.10 -12.85
C PRO A 551 -36.88 -13.29 -13.73
N LEU A 552 -36.51 -12.96 -14.97
CA LEU A 552 -37.41 -12.34 -15.95
C LEU A 552 -38.01 -13.32 -16.99
N GLY A 553 -37.63 -14.60 -16.95
CA GLY A 553 -38.02 -15.63 -17.91
C GLY A 553 -37.30 -15.55 -19.26
N ILE A 554 -36.24 -14.74 -19.37
CA ILE A 554 -35.47 -14.53 -20.61
C ILE A 554 -34.47 -15.68 -20.76
N ARG A 555 -34.49 -16.38 -21.90
CA ARG A 555 -33.50 -17.43 -22.20
C ARG A 555 -32.20 -16.81 -22.73
N PRO A 556 -31.00 -17.38 -22.47
CA PRO A 556 -29.74 -16.80 -22.94
C PRO A 556 -29.70 -16.61 -24.47
N GLN A 557 -30.25 -17.57 -25.21
CA GLN A 557 -30.36 -17.57 -26.68
C GLN A 557 -31.24 -16.44 -27.25
N GLN A 558 -32.07 -15.78 -26.42
CA GLN A 558 -32.91 -14.64 -26.84
C GLN A 558 -32.19 -13.29 -26.71
N MET A 559 -31.02 -13.25 -26.06
CA MET A 559 -30.17 -12.06 -25.96
C MET A 559 -29.30 -11.96 -27.22
N THR A 560 -29.89 -11.42 -28.29
CA THR A 560 -29.20 -11.14 -29.57
C THR A 560 -28.46 -9.79 -29.51
N LYS A 561 -27.69 -9.48 -30.57
CA LYS A 561 -26.97 -8.20 -30.72
C LYS A 561 -27.92 -7.00 -30.58
N GLU A 562 -29.10 -7.09 -31.19
CA GLU A 562 -30.12 -6.05 -31.22
C GLU A 562 -30.85 -5.89 -29.87
N VAL A 563 -30.95 -6.97 -29.09
CA VAL A 563 -31.49 -6.92 -27.71
C VAL A 563 -30.51 -6.25 -26.77
N TRP A 564 -29.22 -6.53 -26.88
CA TRP A 564 -28.19 -5.83 -26.13
C TRP A 564 -28.02 -4.36 -26.56
N ASP A 565 -28.08 -4.07 -27.87
CA ASP A 565 -28.11 -2.70 -28.39
C ASP A 565 -29.27 -1.91 -27.77
N TYR A 566 -30.48 -2.48 -27.68
CA TYR A 566 -31.61 -1.82 -27.02
C TYR A 566 -31.38 -1.55 -25.52
N VAL A 567 -30.76 -2.48 -24.79
CA VAL A 567 -30.52 -2.33 -23.34
C VAL A 567 -29.41 -1.32 -23.04
N PHE A 568 -28.34 -1.28 -23.84
CA PHE A 568 -27.14 -0.48 -23.53
C PHE A 568 -26.95 0.79 -24.37
N PHE A 569 -27.65 0.95 -25.49
CA PHE A 569 -27.66 2.19 -26.28
C PHE A 569 -29.01 2.88 -26.15
N LYS A 570 -28.98 4.13 -25.68
CA LYS A 570 -30.18 4.89 -25.28
C LYS A 570 -31.18 5.01 -26.43
N GLU A 571 -30.69 5.34 -27.63
CA GLU A 571 -31.49 5.61 -28.83
C GLU A 571 -31.71 4.40 -29.74
N ALA A 572 -31.23 3.21 -29.38
CA ALA A 572 -31.44 2.00 -30.18
C ALA A 572 -32.94 1.61 -30.26
N PRO A 573 -33.43 1.18 -31.43
CA PRO A 573 -34.83 0.81 -31.64
C PRO A 573 -35.20 -0.49 -30.92
N PHE A 574 -36.48 -0.67 -30.60
CA PHE A 574 -36.97 -1.92 -30.03
C PHE A 574 -36.82 -3.08 -31.03
N PRO A 575 -36.18 -4.21 -30.66
CA PRO A 575 -35.84 -5.29 -31.58
C PRO A 575 -37.02 -6.25 -31.83
N SER A 576 -36.95 -6.98 -32.96
CA SER A 576 -37.89 -8.07 -33.26
C SER A 576 -37.60 -9.32 -32.42
N THR A 577 -38.02 -9.32 -31.16
CA THR A 577 -37.79 -10.39 -30.19
C THR A 577 -39.07 -10.97 -29.60
N GLN A 578 -38.97 -12.15 -28.99
CA GLN A 578 -40.04 -12.82 -28.22
C GLN A 578 -40.06 -12.39 -26.74
N ILE A 579 -39.13 -11.52 -26.31
CA ILE A 579 -39.08 -10.97 -24.95
C ILE A 579 -40.13 -9.84 -24.83
N PRO A 580 -41.03 -9.85 -23.82
CA PRO A 580 -41.98 -8.77 -23.60
C PRO A 580 -41.27 -7.44 -23.35
N LYS A 581 -41.81 -6.34 -23.89
CA LYS A 581 -41.13 -5.04 -23.86
C LYS A 581 -40.82 -4.56 -22.44
N GLU A 582 -41.74 -4.80 -21.50
CA GLU A 582 -41.63 -4.44 -20.10
C GLU A 582 -40.38 -5.06 -19.44
N LYS A 583 -39.95 -6.23 -19.92
CA LYS A 583 -38.74 -6.91 -19.43
C LYS A 583 -37.47 -6.26 -19.95
N LEU A 584 -37.43 -5.85 -21.22
CA LEU A 584 -36.28 -5.13 -21.78
C LEU A 584 -36.19 -3.69 -21.25
N ASP A 585 -37.33 -3.01 -21.07
CA ASP A 585 -37.38 -1.69 -20.47
C ASP A 585 -36.87 -1.73 -19.01
N GLN A 586 -37.18 -2.78 -18.23
CA GLN A 586 -36.62 -2.97 -16.89
C GLN A 586 -35.09 -3.18 -16.89
N LEU A 587 -34.54 -3.92 -17.86
CA LEU A 587 -33.09 -4.09 -18.01
C LEU A 587 -32.41 -2.76 -18.39
N LYS A 588 -33.01 -2.00 -19.32
CA LYS A 588 -32.55 -0.67 -19.74
C LYS A 588 -32.60 0.35 -18.60
N GLN A 589 -33.65 0.29 -17.77
CA GLN A 589 -33.82 1.14 -16.58
C GLN A 589 -32.72 0.88 -15.52
N GLU A 590 -32.38 -0.38 -15.22
CA GLU A 590 -31.26 -0.68 -14.33
C GLU A 590 -29.93 -0.17 -14.89
N PHE A 591 -29.65 -0.34 -16.19
CA PHE A 591 -28.43 0.17 -16.80
C PHE A 591 -28.35 1.71 -16.79
N GLU A 592 -29.38 2.40 -17.30
CA GLU A 592 -29.39 3.88 -17.38
C GLU A 592 -29.35 4.57 -16.01
N PHE A 593 -29.81 3.90 -14.94
CA PHE A 593 -29.68 4.40 -13.56
C PHE A 593 -28.29 4.16 -12.97
N TRP A 594 -27.72 2.94 -13.11
CA TRP A 594 -26.46 2.60 -12.45
C TRP A 594 -25.22 3.16 -13.15
N TYR A 595 -25.22 3.28 -14.48
CA TYR A 595 -24.09 3.89 -15.21
C TYR A 595 -24.04 5.42 -15.05
N PRO A 596 -22.86 6.07 -15.12
CA PRO A 596 -21.51 5.51 -15.37
C PRO A 596 -20.96 4.70 -14.20
N VAL A 597 -19.76 4.12 -14.35
CA VAL A 597 -19.00 3.59 -13.20
C VAL A 597 -18.38 4.76 -12.45
N ASP A 598 -18.85 5.03 -11.22
CA ASP A 598 -18.42 6.19 -10.44
C ASP A 598 -17.02 5.99 -9.86
N LEU A 599 -16.71 4.77 -9.42
CA LEU A 599 -15.39 4.42 -8.90
C LEU A 599 -14.96 3.02 -9.35
N ARG A 600 -13.70 2.89 -9.79
CA ARG A 600 -13.03 1.59 -9.97
C ARG A 600 -11.73 1.55 -9.17
N VAL A 601 -11.59 0.57 -8.28
CA VAL A 601 -10.41 0.43 -7.39
C VAL A 601 -9.54 -0.75 -7.81
N SER A 602 -8.22 -0.59 -7.80
CA SER A 602 -7.30 -1.61 -8.36
C SER A 602 -5.85 -1.49 -7.86
N GLY A 603 -5.11 -2.59 -7.89
CA GLY A 603 -3.65 -2.56 -7.88
C GLY A 603 -3.08 -1.81 -9.09
N LYS A 604 -1.94 -1.13 -8.88
CA LYS A 604 -1.21 -0.34 -9.90
C LYS A 604 -0.70 -1.17 -11.10
N ASP A 605 -0.59 -2.48 -10.96
CA ASP A 605 -0.20 -3.43 -12.02
C ASP A 605 -1.19 -3.49 -13.18
N LEU A 606 -2.46 -3.12 -12.96
CA LEU A 606 -3.49 -3.10 -14.00
C LEU A 606 -3.60 -1.76 -14.75
N VAL A 607 -2.87 -0.71 -14.33
CA VAL A 607 -2.87 0.61 -15.00
C VAL A 607 -2.44 0.52 -16.46
N PRO A 608 -1.24 -0.02 -16.81
CA PRO A 608 -0.75 -0.02 -18.19
C PRO A 608 -1.36 -1.10 -19.11
N ASN A 609 -2.45 -1.76 -18.67
CA ASN A 609 -3.12 -2.81 -19.43
C ASN A 609 -4.64 -2.72 -19.23
N HIS A 610 -5.22 -3.53 -18.36
CA HIS A 610 -6.67 -3.64 -18.15
C HIS A 610 -7.38 -2.29 -17.97
N LEU A 611 -6.82 -1.37 -17.19
CA LEU A 611 -7.46 -0.07 -16.93
C LEU A 611 -7.35 0.89 -18.13
N SER A 612 -6.26 0.84 -18.91
CA SER A 612 -6.20 1.53 -20.21
C SER A 612 -7.21 0.93 -21.20
N TYR A 613 -7.29 -0.41 -21.30
CA TYR A 613 -8.23 -1.10 -22.20
C TYR A 613 -9.70 -0.82 -21.81
N TYR A 614 -9.99 -0.73 -20.52
CA TYR A 614 -11.28 -0.31 -19.96
C TYR A 614 -11.70 1.08 -20.45
N LEU A 615 -10.80 2.08 -20.44
CA LEU A 615 -11.08 3.41 -20.99
C LEU A 615 -11.32 3.36 -22.51
N TYR A 616 -10.42 2.71 -23.27
CA TYR A 616 -10.55 2.55 -24.72
C TYR A 616 -11.90 1.92 -25.10
N ASN A 617 -12.31 0.83 -24.44
CA ASN A 617 -13.55 0.13 -24.79
C ASN A 617 -14.81 0.90 -24.36
N HIS A 618 -14.81 1.63 -23.23
CA HIS A 618 -15.93 2.51 -22.88
C HIS A 618 -16.13 3.59 -23.94
N VAL A 619 -15.04 4.22 -24.39
CA VAL A 619 -15.05 5.20 -25.49
C VAL A 619 -15.48 4.58 -26.83
N ALA A 620 -15.11 3.33 -27.11
CA ALA A 620 -15.53 2.64 -28.34
C ALA A 620 -17.01 2.24 -28.36
N MET A 621 -17.57 1.87 -27.20
CA MET A 621 -18.96 1.40 -27.06
C MET A 621 -19.94 2.57 -26.91
N TRP A 622 -19.59 3.61 -26.16
CA TRP A 622 -20.43 4.79 -25.93
C TRP A 622 -19.75 6.09 -26.41
N PRO A 623 -19.37 6.21 -27.70
CA PRO A 623 -18.54 7.31 -28.21
C PRO A 623 -19.20 8.70 -28.11
N GLU A 624 -20.53 8.75 -28.17
CA GLU A 624 -21.32 9.99 -28.14
C GLU A 624 -21.86 10.32 -26.73
N GLN A 625 -21.73 9.38 -25.79
CA GLN A 625 -22.29 9.48 -24.44
C GLN A 625 -21.16 9.55 -23.40
N SER A 626 -20.52 10.71 -23.29
CA SER A 626 -19.47 10.94 -22.30
C SER A 626 -19.97 10.92 -20.85
N ASP A 627 -21.29 11.00 -20.64
CA ASP A 627 -21.97 10.71 -19.37
C ASP A 627 -21.87 9.24 -18.95
N LYS A 628 -21.62 8.31 -19.89
CA LYS A 628 -21.44 6.87 -19.62
C LYS A 628 -19.98 6.44 -19.51
N TRP A 629 -19.03 7.37 -19.67
CA TRP A 629 -17.62 7.09 -19.50
C TRP A 629 -17.26 6.96 -18.00
N PRO A 630 -16.19 6.22 -17.65
CA PRO A 630 -15.74 6.08 -16.27
C PRO A 630 -15.43 7.42 -15.59
N VAL A 631 -15.87 7.60 -14.34
CA VAL A 631 -15.70 8.86 -13.58
C VAL A 631 -14.39 8.90 -12.80
N ALA A 632 -14.06 7.84 -12.05
CA ALA A 632 -12.85 7.78 -11.24
C ALA A 632 -12.17 6.41 -11.19
N ILE A 633 -10.84 6.38 -11.18
CA ILE A 633 -10.01 5.20 -10.93
C ILE A 633 -9.03 5.46 -9.79
N ARG A 634 -9.12 4.67 -8.72
CA ARG A 634 -8.18 4.72 -7.58
C ARG A 634 -7.20 3.55 -7.66
N ALA A 635 -5.93 3.84 -7.94
CA ALA A 635 -4.86 2.86 -7.90
C ALA A 635 -4.25 2.76 -6.50
N ASN A 636 -3.87 1.55 -6.06
CA ASN A 636 -3.12 1.30 -4.83
C ASN A 636 -1.85 0.45 -5.12
N GLY A 637 -0.88 0.49 -4.20
CA GLY A 637 0.28 -0.39 -4.26
C GLY A 637 -0.04 -1.86 -4.00
N HIS A 638 0.96 -2.73 -4.13
CA HIS A 638 0.82 -4.12 -3.72
C HIS A 638 0.84 -4.24 -2.19
N LEU A 639 0.19 -5.28 -1.64
CA LEU A 639 0.19 -5.51 -0.21
C LEU A 639 1.40 -6.36 0.23
N LEU A 640 2.14 -5.84 1.21
CA LEU A 640 3.18 -6.50 1.97
C LEU A 640 2.58 -7.12 3.25
N LEU A 641 3.25 -8.14 3.79
CA LEU A 641 2.89 -8.79 5.06
C LEU A 641 4.09 -8.72 6.00
N ASN A 642 3.94 -7.98 7.10
CA ASN A 642 5.00 -7.64 8.06
C ASN A 642 6.25 -7.03 7.39
N SER A 643 6.04 -6.06 6.49
CA SER A 643 7.06 -5.35 5.71
C SER A 643 7.81 -6.19 4.66
N GLU A 644 7.43 -7.44 4.44
CA GLU A 644 7.97 -8.30 3.40
C GLU A 644 6.97 -8.55 2.26
N LYS A 645 7.48 -8.90 1.08
CA LYS A 645 6.63 -9.29 -0.05
C LYS A 645 6.00 -10.65 0.22
N MET A 646 4.66 -10.71 0.22
CA MET A 646 3.92 -11.97 0.34
C MET A 646 4.38 -13.00 -0.70
N SER A 647 4.74 -14.19 -0.24
CA SER A 647 5.07 -15.34 -1.10
C SER A 647 4.82 -16.65 -0.37
N LYS A 648 4.22 -17.62 -1.09
CA LYS A 648 4.11 -19.00 -0.58
C LYS A 648 5.48 -19.63 -0.32
N SER A 649 6.50 -19.29 -1.12
CA SER A 649 7.85 -19.87 -1.03
C SER A 649 8.63 -19.49 0.23
N THR A 650 8.29 -18.39 0.90
CA THR A 650 8.94 -17.95 2.14
C THR A 650 8.13 -18.30 3.38
N GLY A 651 6.98 -18.97 3.22
CA GLY A 651 5.99 -19.16 4.28
C GLY A 651 5.24 -17.88 4.71
N ASN A 652 5.61 -16.72 4.17
CA ASN A 652 5.01 -15.43 4.51
C ASN A 652 3.83 -15.14 3.57
N PHE A 653 2.69 -15.78 3.84
CA PHE A 653 1.48 -15.72 3.00
C PHE A 653 0.21 -15.97 3.82
N LEU A 654 -0.87 -15.25 3.52
CA LEU A 654 -2.20 -15.45 4.13
C LEU A 654 -3.30 -15.49 3.06
N THR A 655 -4.13 -16.54 3.09
CA THR A 655 -5.44 -16.52 2.43
C THR A 655 -6.43 -15.64 3.21
N LEU A 656 -7.48 -15.16 2.54
CA LEU A 656 -8.58 -14.41 3.15
C LEU A 656 -9.25 -15.23 4.27
N THR A 657 -9.51 -16.51 4.04
CA THR A 657 -10.07 -17.44 5.03
C THR A 657 -9.19 -17.51 6.29
N GLN A 658 -7.88 -17.70 6.12
CA GLN A 658 -6.92 -17.76 7.23
C GLN A 658 -6.81 -16.42 7.99
N ALA A 659 -6.84 -15.30 7.28
CA ALA A 659 -6.78 -13.97 7.91
C ALA A 659 -8.03 -13.70 8.75
N ILE A 660 -9.23 -13.99 8.25
CA ILE A 660 -10.48 -13.91 9.03
C ILE A 660 -10.45 -14.87 10.22
N ASP A 661 -9.94 -16.09 10.06
CA ASP A 661 -9.85 -17.04 11.16
C ASP A 661 -8.87 -16.62 12.26
N LYS A 662 -7.75 -15.98 11.89
CA LYS A 662 -6.69 -15.53 12.79
C LYS A 662 -7.02 -14.21 13.49
N PHE A 663 -7.68 -13.27 12.80
CA PHE A 663 -7.85 -11.90 13.27
C PHE A 663 -9.31 -11.45 13.48
N SER A 664 -10.32 -12.29 13.19
CA SER A 664 -11.72 -11.89 12.94
C SER A 664 -11.86 -11.02 11.68
N ALA A 665 -13.06 -10.94 11.09
CA ALA A 665 -13.29 -10.11 9.92
C ALA A 665 -13.08 -8.61 10.24
N ASP A 666 -13.62 -8.11 11.36
CA ASP A 666 -13.47 -6.72 11.76
C ASP A 666 -12.03 -6.39 12.18
N GLY A 667 -11.36 -7.27 12.94
CA GLY A 667 -9.95 -7.08 13.31
C GLY A 667 -8.99 -7.08 12.12
N MET A 668 -9.27 -7.91 11.10
CA MET A 668 -8.55 -7.87 9.82
C MET A 668 -8.83 -6.59 9.03
N ARG A 669 -10.10 -6.17 8.93
CA ARG A 669 -10.50 -4.94 8.21
C ARG A 669 -9.92 -3.67 8.84
N LEU A 670 -9.83 -3.63 10.16
CA LEU A 670 -9.19 -2.55 10.93
C LEU A 670 -7.71 -2.39 10.55
N ALA A 671 -6.96 -3.50 10.45
CA ALA A 671 -5.56 -3.47 10.04
C ALA A 671 -5.37 -3.22 8.53
N LEU A 672 -6.32 -3.64 7.68
CA LEU A 672 -6.31 -3.29 6.25
C LEU A 672 -6.54 -1.79 6.02
N ALA A 673 -7.39 -1.13 6.83
CA ALA A 673 -7.57 0.32 6.76
C ALA A 673 -6.32 1.10 7.20
N ASP A 674 -5.49 0.54 8.11
CA ASP A 674 -4.20 1.14 8.48
C ASP A 674 -3.06 0.84 7.49
N ALA A 675 -3.22 -0.15 6.60
CA ALA A 675 -2.11 -0.71 5.82
C ALA A 675 -1.45 0.29 4.85
N GLY A 676 -2.21 1.24 4.29
CA GLY A 676 -1.70 2.31 3.45
C GLY A 676 -2.66 2.74 2.34
N ASP A 677 -2.82 4.06 2.18
CA ASP A 677 -3.75 4.65 1.20
C ASP A 677 -3.10 4.96 -0.16
N THR A 678 -1.78 4.91 -0.27
CA THR A 678 -1.00 5.45 -1.39
C THR A 678 -0.82 4.46 -2.57
N VAL A 679 -0.20 4.93 -3.65
CA VAL A 679 0.25 4.09 -4.77
C VAL A 679 1.51 3.29 -4.40
N GLU A 680 2.24 3.68 -3.35
CA GLU A 680 3.30 2.86 -2.76
C GLU A 680 2.77 1.57 -2.12
N ASP A 681 3.63 0.56 -1.97
CA ASP A 681 3.20 -0.76 -1.49
C ASP A 681 2.75 -0.70 0.00
N ALA A 682 1.46 -0.97 0.21
CA ALA A 682 0.81 -0.99 1.52
C ALA A 682 1.30 -2.17 2.39
N ASN A 683 1.14 -2.11 3.70
CA ASN A 683 1.74 -3.09 4.62
C ASN A 683 0.76 -3.57 5.71
N PHE A 684 0.34 -4.83 5.64
CA PHE A 684 -0.41 -5.47 6.71
C PHE A 684 0.54 -5.96 7.81
N VAL A 685 0.41 -5.41 9.02
CA VAL A 685 1.25 -5.78 10.17
C VAL A 685 0.42 -6.54 11.19
N GLU A 686 0.75 -7.81 11.45
CA GLU A 686 -0.05 -8.67 12.34
C GLU A 686 -0.13 -8.15 13.78
N ALA A 687 0.96 -7.55 14.28
CA ALA A 687 0.99 -6.92 15.60
C ALA A 687 0.06 -5.70 15.71
N MET A 688 -0.24 -5.02 14.60
CA MET A 688 -1.24 -3.94 14.56
C MET A 688 -2.65 -4.53 14.65
N ALA A 689 -2.95 -5.60 13.90
CA ALA A 689 -4.23 -6.30 13.99
C ALA A 689 -4.50 -6.81 15.42
N ASP A 690 -3.52 -7.39 16.09
CA ASP A 690 -3.63 -7.84 17.50
C ASP A 690 -3.92 -6.68 18.46
N ALA A 691 -3.23 -5.54 18.30
CA ALA A 691 -3.50 -4.34 19.09
C ALA A 691 -4.88 -3.72 18.77
N GLY A 692 -5.34 -3.83 17.53
CA GLY A 692 -6.66 -3.42 17.06
C GLY A 692 -7.77 -4.25 17.70
N ILE A 693 -7.68 -5.59 17.63
CA ILE A 693 -8.59 -6.53 18.29
C ILE A 693 -8.69 -6.25 19.79
N LEU A 694 -7.56 -5.96 20.45
CA LEU A 694 -7.56 -5.61 21.87
C LEU A 694 -8.36 -4.32 22.14
N ARG A 695 -8.15 -3.26 21.34
CA ARG A 695 -8.88 -1.99 21.45
C ARG A 695 -10.38 -2.14 21.17
N LEU A 696 -10.75 -2.89 20.12
CA LEU A 696 -12.13 -3.21 19.78
C LEU A 696 -12.84 -3.95 20.93
N TYR A 697 -12.17 -4.94 21.55
CA TYR A 697 -12.72 -5.64 22.71
C TYR A 697 -12.90 -4.69 23.89
N THR A 698 -11.90 -3.88 24.26
CA THR A 698 -12.04 -2.92 25.37
C THR A 698 -13.08 -1.84 25.10
N TRP A 699 -13.31 -1.46 23.85
CA TRP A 699 -14.37 -0.55 23.44
C TRP A 699 -15.76 -1.14 23.70
N VAL A 700 -16.00 -2.39 23.27
CA VAL A 700 -17.27 -3.10 23.52
C VAL A 700 -17.53 -3.27 25.01
N GLU A 701 -16.53 -3.64 25.81
CA GLU A 701 -16.70 -3.76 27.27
C GLU A 701 -16.96 -2.40 27.94
N TRP A 702 -16.33 -1.31 27.47
CA TRP A 702 -16.61 0.03 27.99
C TRP A 702 -18.02 0.51 27.63
N VAL A 703 -18.54 0.18 26.44
CA VAL A 703 -19.95 0.46 26.11
C VAL A 703 -20.89 -0.29 27.05
N LYS A 704 -20.62 -1.56 27.37
CA LYS A 704 -21.38 -2.32 28.39
C LYS A 704 -21.25 -1.69 29.78
N GLU A 705 -20.06 -1.22 30.16
CA GLU A 705 -19.81 -0.47 31.42
C GLU A 705 -20.71 0.76 31.49
N MET A 706 -20.77 1.58 30.43
CA MET A 706 -21.57 2.81 30.42
C MET A 706 -23.09 2.55 30.36
N VAL A 707 -23.53 1.48 29.67
CA VAL A 707 -24.94 1.05 29.65
C VAL A 707 -25.39 0.53 31.02
N ALA A 708 -24.57 -0.29 31.69
CA ALA A 708 -24.87 -0.81 33.03
C ALA A 708 -24.87 0.28 34.10
N ASN A 709 -23.98 1.28 33.96
CA ASN A 709 -23.77 2.36 34.93
C ASN A 709 -24.51 3.67 34.59
N TRP A 710 -25.58 3.59 33.78
CA TRP A 710 -26.36 4.74 33.24
C TRP A 710 -26.70 5.82 34.29
N ASP A 711 -27.17 5.42 35.47
CA ASP A 711 -27.60 6.33 36.55
C ASP A 711 -26.45 6.93 37.36
N SER A 712 -25.21 6.45 37.19
CA SER A 712 -24.02 7.02 37.85
C SER A 712 -23.37 8.16 37.07
N LEU A 713 -23.77 8.37 35.81
CA LEU A 713 -23.27 9.43 34.95
C LEU A 713 -23.98 10.75 35.25
N ARG A 714 -23.25 11.86 35.22
CA ARG A 714 -23.77 13.19 35.56
C ARG A 714 -24.86 13.60 34.56
N SER A 715 -26.02 14.01 35.08
CA SER A 715 -27.16 14.51 34.30
C SER A 715 -27.40 16.01 34.51
N GLY A 716 -28.22 16.63 33.66
CA GLY A 716 -28.47 18.07 33.67
C GLY A 716 -27.81 18.78 32.47
N PRO A 717 -27.45 20.08 32.56
CA PRO A 717 -26.76 20.79 31.49
C PRO A 717 -25.29 20.36 31.39
N ALA A 718 -24.81 20.12 30.17
CA ALA A 718 -23.41 19.80 29.86
C ALA A 718 -22.55 21.09 29.77
N SER A 719 -22.50 21.87 30.86
CA SER A 719 -21.98 23.24 30.87
C SER A 719 -20.53 23.39 31.35
N THR A 720 -19.87 22.34 31.84
CA THR A 720 -18.48 22.47 32.33
C THR A 720 -17.50 22.81 31.19
N PHE A 721 -16.30 23.29 31.52
CA PHE A 721 -15.23 23.47 30.54
C PHE A 721 -14.93 22.18 29.77
N ASN A 722 -14.72 21.07 30.49
CA ASN A 722 -14.38 19.78 29.91
C ASN A 722 -15.52 19.18 29.06
N ASP A 723 -16.79 19.42 29.42
CA ASP A 723 -17.94 19.06 28.57
C ASP A 723 -17.89 19.80 27.20
N ARG A 724 -17.65 21.11 27.23
CA ARG A 724 -17.62 21.97 26.02
C ARG A 724 -16.41 21.68 25.13
N VAL A 725 -15.25 21.45 25.73
CA VAL A 725 -14.03 20.97 25.05
C VAL A 725 -14.31 19.64 24.33
N PHE A 726 -14.79 18.63 25.07
CA PHE A 726 -15.02 17.30 24.50
C PHE A 726 -16.10 17.31 23.41
N ALA A 727 -17.14 18.12 23.56
CA ALA A 727 -18.14 18.34 22.51
C ALA A 727 -17.53 18.93 21.23
N SER A 728 -16.64 19.92 21.36
CA SER A 728 -15.96 20.55 20.23
C SER A 728 -14.94 19.61 19.55
N GLU A 729 -14.17 18.84 20.33
CA GLU A 729 -13.25 17.84 19.78
C GLU A 729 -13.99 16.70 19.07
N MET A 730 -15.11 16.24 19.61
CA MET A 730 -15.98 15.26 18.97
C MET A 730 -16.54 15.81 17.65
N ASN A 731 -17.02 17.07 17.62
CA ASN A 731 -17.48 17.72 16.40
C ASN A 731 -16.35 17.86 15.35
N ALA A 732 -15.14 18.26 15.78
CA ALA A 732 -13.98 18.40 14.90
C ALA A 732 -13.50 17.04 14.36
N GLY A 733 -13.58 15.98 15.15
CA GLY A 733 -13.26 14.62 14.74
C GLY A 733 -14.22 14.08 13.68
N ILE A 734 -15.53 14.34 13.80
CA ILE A 734 -16.53 14.04 12.75
C ILE A 734 -16.10 14.69 11.43
N ILE A 735 -15.88 16.02 11.43
CA ILE A 735 -15.58 16.80 10.21
C ILE A 735 -14.29 16.31 9.54
N LYS A 736 -13.23 16.06 10.30
CA LYS A 736 -11.97 15.53 9.77
C LYS A 736 -12.12 14.13 9.18
N THR A 737 -12.90 13.27 9.84
CA THR A 737 -13.12 11.88 9.41
C THR A 737 -13.96 11.82 8.15
N ASP A 738 -14.98 12.68 8.03
CA ASP A 738 -15.81 12.87 6.83
C ASP A 738 -14.94 13.24 5.61
N GLN A 739 -14.16 14.32 5.74
CA GLN A 739 -13.21 14.77 4.70
C GLN A 739 -12.17 13.70 4.32
N ASN A 740 -11.77 12.84 5.26
CA ASN A 740 -10.83 11.74 4.99
C ASN A 740 -11.52 10.57 4.27
N TYR A 741 -12.78 10.26 4.57
CA TYR A 741 -13.57 9.27 3.82
C TYR A 741 -13.91 9.76 2.41
N GLU A 742 -14.29 11.03 2.22
CA GLU A 742 -14.51 11.64 0.88
C GLU A 742 -13.26 11.52 0.00
N LYS A 743 -12.07 11.82 0.56
CA LYS A 743 -10.76 11.69 -0.12
C LYS A 743 -10.26 10.25 -0.22
N MET A 744 -11.00 9.29 0.33
CA MET A 744 -10.63 7.87 0.40
C MET A 744 -9.25 7.63 1.04
N MET A 745 -8.94 8.39 2.11
CA MET A 745 -7.74 8.24 2.94
C MET A 745 -8.12 7.46 4.21
N PHE A 746 -8.29 6.15 4.08
CA PHE A 746 -8.85 5.29 5.13
C PHE A 746 -7.95 5.16 6.37
N LYS A 747 -6.62 5.32 6.22
CA LYS A 747 -5.68 5.36 7.34
C LYS A 747 -5.85 6.62 8.17
N GLU A 748 -5.97 7.77 7.52
CA GLU A 748 -6.22 9.05 8.19
C GLU A 748 -7.66 9.14 8.71
N ALA A 749 -8.65 8.54 8.02
CA ALA A 749 -10.02 8.40 8.54
C ALA A 749 -10.07 7.52 9.81
N LEU A 750 -9.32 6.41 9.84
CA LEU A 750 -9.21 5.57 11.03
C LEU A 750 -8.48 6.29 12.17
N LYS A 751 -7.42 7.03 11.86
CA LYS A 751 -6.69 7.87 12.81
C LYS A 751 -7.60 8.91 13.45
N THR A 752 -8.29 9.73 12.67
CA THR A 752 -9.17 10.78 13.21
C THR A 752 -10.44 10.22 13.86
N GLY A 753 -11.05 9.21 13.22
CA GLY A 753 -12.36 8.66 13.58
C GLY A 753 -12.36 7.54 14.61
N PHE A 754 -11.19 7.01 14.99
CA PHE A 754 -11.06 6.00 16.05
C PHE A 754 -9.88 6.29 16.99
N PHE A 755 -8.66 6.47 16.50
CA PHE A 755 -7.51 6.62 17.41
C PHE A 755 -7.49 7.95 18.18
N GLU A 756 -7.64 9.07 17.48
CA GLU A 756 -7.78 10.42 18.08
C GLU A 756 -9.12 10.56 18.81
N PHE A 757 -10.18 9.94 18.29
CA PHE A 757 -11.52 9.93 18.88
C PHE A 757 -11.55 9.25 20.26
N GLN A 758 -10.94 8.06 20.38
CA GLN A 758 -10.76 7.38 21.67
C GLN A 758 -9.84 8.19 22.61
N ALA A 759 -8.79 8.84 22.08
CA ALA A 759 -7.90 9.67 22.89
C ALA A 759 -8.62 10.91 23.49
N ALA A 760 -9.53 11.55 22.73
CA ALA A 760 -10.38 12.63 23.25
C ALA A 760 -11.31 12.12 24.37
N LYS A 761 -11.91 10.94 24.20
CA LYS A 761 -12.76 10.27 25.20
C LYS A 761 -11.97 9.86 26.46
N ASP A 762 -10.75 9.35 26.32
CA ASP A 762 -9.89 9.01 27.45
C ASP A 762 -9.42 10.27 28.20
N LYS A 763 -9.04 11.33 27.48
CA LYS A 763 -8.73 12.64 28.07
C LYS A 763 -9.94 13.21 28.84
N TYR A 764 -11.13 13.16 28.27
CA TYR A 764 -12.36 13.60 28.96
C TYR A 764 -12.64 12.75 30.22
N ARG A 765 -12.40 11.43 30.17
CA ARG A 765 -12.49 10.55 31.36
C ARG A 765 -11.47 10.91 32.45
N GLU A 766 -10.27 11.37 32.09
CA GLU A 766 -9.21 11.79 33.03
C GLU A 766 -9.50 13.18 33.64
N LEU A 767 -10.04 14.12 32.85
CA LEU A 767 -10.32 15.51 33.25
C LEU A 767 -11.68 15.71 33.96
N ALA A 768 -12.68 14.86 33.71
CA ALA A 768 -14.03 14.99 34.26
C ALA A 768 -14.14 14.45 35.71
N ILE A 769 -13.48 15.13 36.67
CA ILE A 769 -13.46 14.75 38.10
C ILE A 769 -14.87 14.63 38.70
N GLU A 770 -15.79 15.51 38.28
CA GLU A 770 -17.21 15.53 38.70
C GLU A 770 -18.07 14.43 38.03
N GLY A 771 -17.43 13.50 37.31
CA GLY A 771 -18.09 12.51 36.48
C GLY A 771 -18.37 13.01 35.06
N MET A 772 -18.27 12.07 34.12
CA MET A 772 -18.64 12.29 32.71
C MET A 772 -20.15 12.55 32.59
N HIS A 773 -20.54 13.45 31.70
CA HIS A 773 -21.93 13.78 31.43
C HIS A 773 -22.60 12.71 30.56
N ARG A 774 -23.77 12.23 30.98
CA ARG A 774 -24.45 11.07 30.39
C ARG A 774 -24.75 11.27 28.90
N GLU A 775 -25.35 12.39 28.53
CA GLU A 775 -25.75 12.63 27.13
C GLU A 775 -24.53 12.83 26.22
N LEU A 776 -23.39 13.33 26.74
CA LEU A 776 -22.13 13.39 26.00
C LEU A 776 -21.49 12.01 25.83
N VAL A 777 -21.53 11.15 26.86
CA VAL A 777 -21.06 9.75 26.76
C VAL A 777 -21.86 8.99 25.71
N PHE A 778 -23.19 9.07 25.74
CA PHE A 778 -24.02 8.35 24.77
C PHE A 778 -23.98 8.94 23.36
N ARG A 779 -23.88 10.28 23.21
CA ARG A 779 -23.60 10.91 21.91
C ARG A 779 -22.24 10.46 21.36
N PHE A 780 -21.20 10.35 22.21
CA PHE A 780 -19.90 9.83 21.79
C PHE A 780 -19.99 8.36 21.34
N ILE A 781 -20.68 7.48 22.09
CA ILE A 781 -20.82 6.08 21.70
C ILE A 781 -21.54 5.96 20.35
N GLU A 782 -22.64 6.68 20.15
CA GLU A 782 -23.37 6.72 18.88
C GLU A 782 -22.49 7.20 17.72
N VAL A 783 -21.83 8.36 17.86
CA VAL A 783 -20.96 8.92 16.82
C VAL A 783 -19.77 8.00 16.53
N GLN A 784 -19.06 7.52 17.56
CA GLN A 784 -17.93 6.61 17.40
C GLN A 784 -18.32 5.34 16.64
N THR A 785 -19.51 4.80 16.93
CA THR A 785 -20.03 3.59 16.28
C THR A 785 -20.34 3.87 14.80
N LEU A 786 -20.89 5.04 14.46
CA LEU A 786 -21.14 5.44 13.08
C LEU A 786 -19.83 5.70 12.29
N LEU A 787 -18.85 6.40 12.86
CA LEU A 787 -17.55 6.68 12.21
C LEU A 787 -16.75 5.39 11.92
N LEU A 788 -16.92 4.35 12.75
CA LEU A 788 -16.24 3.06 12.62
C LEU A 788 -17.00 2.04 11.75
N ALA A 789 -18.31 2.22 11.53
CA ALA A 789 -19.18 1.30 10.78
C ALA A 789 -18.76 0.99 9.32
N PRO A 790 -18.04 1.84 8.58
CA PRO A 790 -17.46 1.44 7.29
C PRO A 790 -16.39 0.34 7.45
N ILE A 791 -15.57 0.44 8.49
CA ILE A 791 -14.39 -0.41 8.73
C ILE A 791 -14.78 -1.69 9.47
N CYS A 792 -15.44 -1.59 10.63
CA CYS A 792 -15.82 -2.72 11.50
C CYS A 792 -17.35 -2.84 11.63
N PRO A 793 -18.08 -3.20 10.56
CA PRO A 793 -19.55 -3.09 10.53
C PRO A 793 -20.25 -4.08 11.48
N HIS A 794 -19.66 -5.24 11.81
CA HIS A 794 -20.32 -6.26 12.62
C HIS A 794 -20.36 -5.87 14.10
N LEU A 795 -19.21 -5.43 14.62
CA LEU A 795 -19.08 -4.85 15.96
C LEU A 795 -19.94 -3.59 16.10
N CYS A 796 -20.04 -2.77 15.06
CA CYS A 796 -20.86 -1.56 15.08
C CYS A 796 -22.37 -1.87 15.06
N GLU A 797 -22.84 -2.85 14.27
CA GLU A 797 -24.22 -3.35 14.35
C GLU A 797 -24.53 -3.91 15.75
N HIS A 798 -23.61 -4.68 16.34
CA HIS A 798 -23.78 -5.19 17.70
C HIS A 798 -23.92 -4.06 18.73
N ILE A 799 -23.04 -3.06 18.70
CA ILE A 799 -23.15 -1.89 19.58
C ILE A 799 -24.45 -1.11 19.33
N TRP A 800 -24.89 -0.98 18.07
CA TRP A 800 -26.17 -0.35 17.72
C TRP A 800 -27.36 -1.05 18.42
N THR A 801 -27.35 -2.39 18.45
CA THR A 801 -28.36 -3.17 19.20
C THR A 801 -28.20 -3.07 20.72
N LEU A 802 -26.97 -2.97 21.26
CA LEU A 802 -26.74 -2.73 22.69
C LEU A 802 -27.23 -1.35 23.16
N LEU A 803 -27.25 -0.36 22.27
CA LEU A 803 -27.85 0.96 22.51
C LEU A 803 -29.39 0.97 22.43
N GLY A 804 -30.04 -0.18 22.13
CA GLY A 804 -31.49 -0.27 21.97
C GLY A 804 -32.04 0.50 20.76
N LYS A 805 -31.19 0.85 19.79
CA LYS A 805 -31.60 1.59 18.59
C LYS A 805 -32.47 0.70 17.69
N PRO A 806 -33.58 1.21 17.11
CA PRO A 806 -34.40 0.44 16.18
C PRO A 806 -33.72 0.31 14.82
N GLY A 807 -33.87 -0.87 14.19
CA GLY A 807 -33.30 -1.16 12.87
C GLY A 807 -31.81 -1.57 12.89
N SER A 808 -31.23 -1.73 11.71
CA SER A 808 -29.79 -1.98 11.52
C SER A 808 -29.03 -0.65 11.31
N ILE A 809 -27.77 -0.60 11.73
CA ILE A 809 -26.87 0.55 11.52
C ILE A 809 -26.63 0.84 10.03
N ILE A 810 -26.87 -0.14 9.15
CA ILE A 810 -26.81 0.03 7.69
C ILE A 810 -27.77 1.13 7.19
N ASN A 811 -28.87 1.39 7.92
CA ASN A 811 -29.86 2.42 7.59
C ASN A 811 -29.61 3.76 8.32
N ALA A 812 -28.54 3.89 9.10
CA ALA A 812 -28.26 5.09 9.87
C ALA A 812 -27.61 6.19 9.00
N SER A 813 -27.99 7.44 9.25
CA SER A 813 -27.37 8.61 8.62
C SER A 813 -25.99 8.90 9.24
N TRP A 814 -25.09 9.50 8.44
CA TRP A 814 -23.83 10.05 8.93
C TRP A 814 -24.05 11.05 10.08
N PRO A 815 -23.23 11.04 11.14
CA PRO A 815 -23.42 11.89 12.32
C PRO A 815 -23.25 13.37 11.99
N VAL A 816 -24.20 14.19 12.42
CA VAL A 816 -24.14 15.65 12.24
C VAL A 816 -23.18 16.26 13.27
N ALA A 817 -22.15 16.95 12.77
CA ALA A 817 -21.26 17.75 13.59
C ALA A 817 -21.98 19.02 14.10
N GLY A 818 -21.80 19.34 15.38
CA GLY A 818 -22.16 20.64 15.94
C GLY A 818 -21.06 21.68 15.68
N PRO A 819 -21.17 22.89 16.26
CA PRO A 819 -20.12 23.91 16.16
C PRO A 819 -18.80 23.41 16.78
N VAL A 820 -17.68 23.83 16.20
CA VAL A 820 -16.33 23.57 16.71
C VAL A 820 -15.78 24.86 17.32
N ASP A 821 -15.58 24.88 18.63
CA ASP A 821 -14.87 25.96 19.31
C ASP A 821 -13.36 25.67 19.29
N GLU A 822 -12.68 26.31 18.34
CA GLU A 822 -11.23 26.24 18.17
C GLU A 822 -10.45 26.76 19.38
N ALA A 823 -10.95 27.78 20.10
CA ALA A 823 -10.27 28.35 21.26
C ALA A 823 -10.35 27.40 22.48
N LEU A 824 -11.49 26.72 22.67
CA LEU A 824 -11.61 25.66 23.67
C LEU A 824 -10.69 24.47 23.37
N ILE A 825 -10.57 24.05 22.11
CA ILE A 825 -9.64 22.97 21.73
C ILE A 825 -8.19 23.38 22.03
N ARG A 826 -7.78 24.60 21.67
CA ARG A 826 -6.42 25.14 21.93
C ARG A 826 -6.12 25.27 23.42
N SER A 827 -7.07 25.76 24.22
CA SER A 827 -6.89 25.87 25.68
C SER A 827 -6.78 24.50 26.37
N SER A 828 -7.48 23.47 25.87
CA SER A 828 -7.28 22.09 26.33
C SER A 828 -5.93 21.50 25.91
N GLN A 829 -5.45 21.81 24.70
CA GLN A 829 -4.10 21.41 24.26
C GLN A 829 -3.02 22.05 25.15
N TYR A 830 -3.15 23.35 25.43
CA TYR A 830 -2.31 24.09 26.38
C TYR A 830 -2.30 23.42 27.77
N LEU A 831 -3.47 23.12 28.34
CA LEU A 831 -3.59 22.43 29.63
C LEU A 831 -2.83 21.08 29.65
N MET A 832 -2.90 20.31 28.56
CA MET A 832 -2.21 19.03 28.43
C MET A 832 -0.69 19.20 28.27
N GLU A 833 -0.21 20.20 27.53
CA GLU A 833 1.23 20.53 27.43
C GLU A 833 1.79 21.00 28.78
N VAL A 834 1.05 21.83 29.53
CA VAL A 834 1.44 22.28 30.90
C VAL A 834 1.41 21.12 31.90
N ALA A 835 0.40 20.25 31.86
CA ALA A 835 0.37 19.05 32.70
C ALA A 835 1.56 18.12 32.42
N HIS A 836 1.99 18.00 31.16
CA HIS A 836 3.17 17.22 30.77
C HIS A 836 4.48 17.85 31.27
N ASP A 837 4.65 19.17 31.10
CA ASP A 837 5.81 19.92 31.62
C ASP A 837 5.92 19.80 33.16
N LEU A 838 4.81 19.99 33.89
CA LEU A 838 4.77 19.83 35.35
C LEU A 838 5.16 18.40 35.78
N ARG A 839 4.60 17.36 35.14
CA ARG A 839 4.96 15.95 35.39
C ARG A 839 6.46 15.71 35.13
N LEU A 840 7.02 16.28 34.07
CA LEU A 840 8.46 16.16 33.73
C LEU A 840 9.38 16.90 34.72
N ARG A 841 9.03 18.12 35.10
CA ARG A 841 9.81 18.93 36.06
C ARG A 841 9.76 18.36 37.48
N LEU A 842 8.60 17.86 37.92
CA LEU A 842 8.47 17.16 39.21
C LEU A 842 9.39 15.93 39.26
N LYS A 843 9.41 15.12 38.20
CA LYS A 843 10.34 13.98 38.08
C LYS A 843 11.81 14.40 38.13
N ASN A 844 12.17 15.52 37.50
CA ASN A 844 13.53 16.06 37.55
C ASN A 844 13.90 16.65 38.93
N TYR A 845 12.92 17.17 39.69
CA TYR A 845 13.12 17.63 41.07
C TYR A 845 13.34 16.46 42.04
N MET A 846 12.66 15.33 41.81
CA MET A 846 12.76 14.11 42.63
C MET A 846 13.98 13.22 42.33
N MET A 847 14.80 13.55 41.32
CA MET A 847 15.97 12.75 40.92
C MET A 847 17.26 13.59 40.92
N PRO A 848 18.40 13.09 41.47
CA PRO A 848 19.65 13.82 41.44
C PRO A 848 20.14 14.04 39.99
N ALA A 849 20.37 15.30 39.62
CA ALA A 849 20.49 15.72 38.23
C ALA A 849 21.72 15.12 37.50
N LYS A 850 21.46 14.48 36.35
CA LYS A 850 22.46 14.25 35.30
C LYS A 850 22.15 15.15 34.11
N GLY A 851 22.96 16.17 33.90
CA GLY A 851 22.84 17.06 32.74
C GLY A 851 23.04 16.32 31.42
N LYS A 852 22.21 16.65 30.43
CA LYS A 852 22.44 16.33 29.01
C LYS A 852 22.54 17.62 28.23
N ALA A 853 23.57 17.76 27.40
CA ALA A 853 23.66 18.79 26.38
C ALA A 853 22.97 18.29 25.10
N ASN A 854 22.18 19.15 24.45
CA ASN A 854 21.60 18.85 23.14
C ASN A 854 22.50 19.41 22.03
N ASN A 855 22.92 18.55 21.10
CA ASN A 855 23.53 18.93 19.84
C ASN A 855 22.43 19.08 18.76
N GLY A 856 22.41 20.19 18.04
CA GLY A 856 21.54 20.45 16.89
C GLY A 856 22.17 21.53 16.00
N LYS A 857 21.87 21.53 14.68
CA LYS A 857 22.59 22.35 13.68
C LYS A 857 21.62 23.15 12.78
N LEU A 858 22.16 24.23 12.19
CA LEU A 858 21.55 25.29 11.36
C LEU A 858 20.88 24.76 10.06
N PRO A 859 20.16 25.56 9.22
CA PRO A 859 19.96 27.04 9.20
C PRO A 859 18.46 27.46 9.03
N ASP A 860 18.05 28.69 8.69
CA ASP A 860 18.76 29.98 8.59
C ASP A 860 18.10 31.04 9.50
N ASN A 861 18.95 31.83 10.15
CA ASN A 861 18.61 32.85 11.14
C ASN A 861 19.43 34.14 10.95
N LYS A 862 20.25 34.25 9.90
CA LYS A 862 21.30 35.26 9.79
C LYS A 862 20.78 36.69 9.63
N VAL A 863 19.69 36.88 8.89
CA VAL A 863 19.02 38.19 8.71
C VAL A 863 18.37 38.63 10.03
N ILE A 864 17.52 37.78 10.61
CA ILE A 864 16.80 38.07 11.87
C ILE A 864 17.78 38.38 13.02
N ALA A 865 18.88 37.62 13.13
CA ALA A 865 19.92 37.89 14.12
C ALA A 865 20.64 39.24 13.91
N SER A 866 20.74 39.71 12.66
CA SER A 866 21.33 41.00 12.32
C SER A 866 20.38 42.17 12.62
N GLU A 867 19.09 42.03 12.33
CA GLU A 867 18.08 43.06 12.58
C GLU A 867 17.81 43.22 14.07
N LEU A 868 17.55 42.12 14.78
CA LEU A 868 17.37 42.14 16.23
C LEU A 868 18.66 42.54 16.98
N GLY A 869 19.83 42.25 16.41
CA GLY A 869 21.13 42.71 16.92
C GLY A 869 21.38 44.22 16.81
N ASN A 870 20.66 44.91 15.92
CA ASN A 870 20.75 46.36 15.76
C ASN A 870 19.83 47.14 16.73
N LEU A 871 18.86 46.47 17.39
CA LEU A 871 17.96 47.10 18.35
C LEU A 871 18.66 47.31 19.71
N PRO A 872 18.85 48.56 20.19
CA PRO A 872 19.61 48.82 21.42
C PRO A 872 19.04 48.15 22.68
N GLU A 873 17.72 48.00 22.73
CA GLU A 873 16.95 47.41 23.82
C GLU A 873 17.27 45.92 24.01
N LEU A 874 17.44 45.18 22.91
CA LEU A 874 17.72 43.74 22.92
C LEU A 874 19.17 43.40 23.27
N LYS A 875 20.07 44.38 23.40
CA LYS A 875 21.50 44.20 23.63
C LYS A 875 21.84 43.39 24.89
N LYS A 876 21.00 43.47 25.95
CA LYS A 876 21.13 42.62 27.15
C LYS A 876 20.65 41.18 26.92
N TYR A 877 19.72 40.99 25.99
CA TYR A 877 18.93 39.76 25.82
C TYR A 877 19.33 38.92 24.60
N MET A 878 20.26 39.35 23.76
CA MET A 878 20.67 38.64 22.52
C MET A 878 20.96 37.14 22.67
N LYS A 879 21.40 36.67 23.85
CA LYS A 879 21.59 35.24 24.15
C LYS A 879 20.28 34.46 24.32
N LYS A 880 19.20 35.10 24.78
CA LYS A 880 17.83 34.56 24.91
C LYS A 880 17.02 34.73 23.61
N VAL A 881 17.24 35.82 22.87
CA VAL A 881 16.50 36.20 21.64
C VAL A 881 16.54 35.11 20.56
N MET A 882 17.72 34.58 20.20
CA MET A 882 17.80 33.61 19.09
C MET A 882 17.21 32.23 19.41
N PRO A 883 17.36 31.67 20.64
CA PRO A 883 16.56 30.53 21.09
C PRO A 883 15.04 30.79 21.04
N PHE A 884 14.57 31.98 21.43
CA PHE A 884 13.15 32.34 21.35
C PHE A 884 12.66 32.37 19.89
N VAL A 885 13.40 33.01 18.96
CA VAL A 885 13.08 32.99 17.52
C VAL A 885 13.03 31.57 16.95
N ALA A 886 13.93 30.68 17.37
CA ALA A 886 13.92 29.28 16.94
C ALA A 886 12.68 28.53 17.44
N MET A 887 12.33 28.72 18.72
CA MET A 887 11.12 28.16 19.33
C MET A 887 9.83 28.69 18.66
N ILE A 888 9.78 29.98 18.34
CA ILE A 888 8.66 30.59 17.61
C ILE A 888 8.55 30.01 16.20
N LYS A 889 9.66 29.79 15.48
CA LYS A 889 9.65 29.10 14.17
C LYS A 889 9.17 27.65 14.26
N GLU A 890 9.64 26.88 15.23
CA GLU A 890 9.21 25.50 15.45
C GLU A 890 7.71 25.42 15.75
N ASN A 891 7.21 26.30 16.61
CA ASN A 891 5.79 26.42 16.90
C ASN A 891 4.98 26.95 15.70
N LEU A 892 5.52 27.86 14.89
CA LEU A 892 4.88 28.42 13.68
C LEU A 892 4.64 27.35 12.61
N GLU A 893 5.61 26.47 12.37
CA GLU A 893 5.44 25.31 11.47
C GLU A 893 4.45 24.29 12.04
N LYS A 894 4.49 24.02 13.36
CA LYS A 894 3.62 23.02 14.03
C LYS A 894 2.17 23.50 14.20
N MET A 895 1.95 24.79 14.45
CA MET A 895 0.67 25.35 14.93
C MET A 895 0.15 26.53 14.10
N GLY A 896 0.87 26.99 13.09
CA GLY A 896 0.44 28.06 12.18
C GLY A 896 0.68 29.51 12.67
N PRO A 897 0.31 30.51 11.85
CA PRO A 897 0.68 31.93 12.05
C PRO A 897 0.35 32.56 13.41
N ARG A 898 -0.71 32.06 14.08
CA ARG A 898 -1.19 32.51 15.40
C ARG A 898 -0.16 32.51 16.53
N VAL A 899 0.97 31.82 16.35
CA VAL A 899 2.12 31.86 17.28
C VAL A 899 2.79 33.25 17.30
N LEU A 900 2.48 34.11 16.33
CA LEU A 900 2.94 35.50 16.24
C LEU A 900 1.97 36.51 16.88
N ASP A 901 0.81 36.06 17.39
CA ASP A 901 -0.18 36.94 18.01
C ASP A 901 0.32 37.44 19.37
N LEU A 902 0.09 38.74 19.66
CA LEU A 902 0.62 39.41 20.85
C LEU A 902 -0.07 39.02 22.16
N GLN A 903 -1.22 38.33 22.07
CA GLN A 903 -2.05 37.87 23.19
C GLN A 903 -2.70 36.53 22.81
N LEU A 904 -3.01 35.69 23.80
CA LEU A 904 -3.73 34.44 23.58
C LEU A 904 -5.23 34.69 23.36
N GLU A 905 -5.87 33.81 22.60
CA GLU A 905 -7.32 33.82 22.32
C GLU A 905 -8.18 33.42 23.54
N PHE A 906 -7.56 32.94 24.61
CA PHE A 906 -8.22 32.43 25.82
C PHE A 906 -7.49 32.90 27.09
N ASP A 907 -8.22 32.97 28.21
CA ASP A 907 -7.67 33.33 29.51
C ASP A 907 -6.83 32.17 30.08
N GLU A 908 -5.52 32.38 30.11
CA GLU A 908 -4.54 31.39 30.58
C GLU A 908 -4.71 31.05 32.07
N GLN A 909 -5.11 32.01 32.91
CA GLN A 909 -5.30 31.75 34.34
C GLN A 909 -6.60 30.98 34.58
N ALA A 910 -7.69 31.38 33.93
CA ALA A 910 -9.00 30.72 34.08
C ALA A 910 -8.93 29.24 33.71
N VAL A 911 -8.30 28.90 32.58
CA VAL A 911 -8.16 27.51 32.10
C VAL A 911 -7.37 26.63 33.08
N LEU A 912 -6.32 27.16 33.71
CA LEU A 912 -5.58 26.46 34.76
C LEU A 912 -6.43 26.31 36.04
N MET A 913 -7.16 27.35 36.43
CA MET A 913 -7.99 27.35 37.65
C MET A 913 -9.19 26.40 37.54
N GLU A 914 -9.88 26.32 36.39
CA GLU A 914 -10.97 25.36 36.14
C GLU A 914 -10.51 23.88 36.26
N ASN A 915 -9.20 23.61 36.10
CA ASN A 915 -8.64 22.27 36.09
C ASN A 915 -7.63 22.00 37.22
N ILE A 916 -7.49 22.92 38.18
CA ILE A 916 -6.45 22.89 39.22
C ILE A 916 -6.55 21.68 40.16
N VAL A 917 -7.77 21.17 40.38
CA VAL A 917 -8.03 19.96 41.19
C VAL A 917 -7.47 18.72 40.50
N TYR A 918 -7.62 18.60 39.17
CA TYR A 918 -7.04 17.51 38.39
C TYR A 918 -5.51 17.58 38.40
N LEU A 919 -4.94 18.78 38.17
CA LEU A 919 -3.48 18.97 38.22
C LEU A 919 -2.91 18.60 39.59
N THR A 920 -3.57 19.04 40.69
CA THR A 920 -3.13 18.74 42.07
C THR A 920 -3.19 17.25 42.35
N ASN A 921 -4.30 16.58 41.99
CA ASN A 921 -4.47 15.14 42.18
C ASN A 921 -3.49 14.31 41.35
N SER A 922 -3.32 14.65 40.06
CA SER A 922 -2.44 13.91 39.15
C SER A 922 -0.95 14.10 39.41
N LEU A 923 -0.55 15.21 40.02
CA LEU A 923 0.83 15.45 40.45
C LEU A 923 1.08 14.97 41.90
N GLU A 924 0.06 14.38 42.54
CA GLU A 924 0.02 13.92 43.95
C GLU A 924 0.29 15.02 45.00
N LEU A 925 0.26 16.29 44.58
CA LEU A 925 0.60 17.48 45.37
C LEU A 925 -0.42 17.74 46.49
N GLU A 926 -0.09 18.70 47.35
CA GLU A 926 -0.97 19.16 48.45
C GLU A 926 -1.73 20.45 48.08
N HIS A 927 -1.09 21.33 47.32
CA HIS A 927 -1.65 22.59 46.82
C HIS A 927 -0.91 23.00 45.54
N ILE A 928 -1.61 23.58 44.56
CA ILE A 928 -1.01 24.36 43.47
C ILE A 928 -1.48 25.81 43.65
N GLU A 929 -0.57 26.78 43.54
CA GLU A 929 -0.89 28.21 43.63
C GLU A 929 -0.64 28.87 42.27
N VAL A 930 -1.66 29.50 41.67
CA VAL A 930 -1.58 30.10 40.33
C VAL A 930 -1.63 31.62 40.43
N LYS A 931 -0.50 32.27 40.18
CA LYS A 931 -0.31 33.73 40.25
C LYS A 931 -0.01 34.33 38.89
N PHE A 932 -0.34 35.61 38.70
CA PHE A 932 0.20 36.38 37.58
C PHE A 932 1.71 36.54 37.74
N ALA A 933 2.47 36.43 36.65
CA ALA A 933 3.93 36.51 36.66
C ALA A 933 4.48 37.84 37.21
N SER A 934 3.66 38.90 37.27
CA SER A 934 3.95 40.16 37.95
C SER A 934 4.27 40.01 39.44
N GLU A 935 3.68 39.02 40.12
CA GLU A 935 3.90 38.74 41.56
C GLU A 935 5.13 37.83 41.81
N ALA A 936 5.78 37.35 40.75
CA ALA A 936 6.88 36.41 40.86
C ALA A 936 8.24 37.10 41.04
N GLU A 937 9.24 36.31 41.47
CA GLU A 937 10.64 36.75 41.54
C GLU A 937 11.15 37.23 40.18
N ASP A 938 12.12 38.17 40.18
CA ASP A 938 12.55 38.89 38.97
C ASP A 938 12.92 37.97 37.78
N LYS A 939 13.51 36.80 38.04
CA LYS A 939 13.82 35.80 37.01
C LYS A 939 12.57 35.22 36.38
N VAL A 940 11.59 34.82 37.19
CA VAL A 940 10.33 34.26 36.71
C VAL A 940 9.52 35.33 35.99
N ARG A 941 9.55 36.58 36.47
CA ARG A 941 8.90 37.72 35.81
C ARG A 941 9.57 38.14 34.49
N GLU A 942 10.87 37.89 34.32
CA GLU A 942 11.62 38.18 33.08
C GLU A 942 11.56 37.03 32.06
N ASP A 943 11.54 35.77 32.50
CA ASP A 943 11.60 34.58 31.61
C ASP A 943 10.26 33.87 31.36
N CYS A 944 9.18 34.21 32.07
CA CYS A 944 7.85 33.67 31.80
C CYS A 944 7.20 34.39 30.59
N CYS A 945 6.58 33.62 29.70
CA CYS A 945 5.86 34.15 28.54
C CYS A 945 4.49 33.45 28.38
N PRO A 946 3.47 34.12 27.78
CA PRO A 946 2.15 33.52 27.61
C PRO A 946 2.19 32.18 26.88
N GLY A 947 1.37 31.24 27.33
CA GLY A 947 1.32 29.88 26.79
C GLY A 947 2.48 28.97 27.25
N LYS A 948 3.46 29.48 28.01
CA LYS A 948 4.56 28.70 28.61
C LYS A 948 4.80 29.12 30.07
N PRO A 949 3.87 28.78 30.99
CA PRO A 949 3.97 29.18 32.38
C PRO A 949 5.21 28.59 33.06
N LEU A 950 5.88 29.41 33.86
CA LEU A 950 6.93 28.95 34.75
C LEU A 950 6.34 28.48 36.09
N ASN A 951 6.98 27.50 36.69
CA ASN A 951 6.53 26.80 37.89
C ASN A 951 7.73 26.52 38.80
N VAL A 952 7.51 26.51 40.12
CA VAL A 952 8.55 26.31 41.14
C VAL A 952 8.01 25.38 42.22
N PHE A 953 8.55 24.17 42.30
CA PHE A 953 8.24 23.25 43.39
C PHE A 953 8.93 23.72 44.68
N ARG A 954 8.16 23.78 45.78
CA ARG A 954 8.63 24.15 47.11
C ARG A 954 8.21 23.06 48.09
N THR A 955 9.18 22.57 48.88
CA THR A 955 8.91 21.74 50.05
C THR A 955 8.95 22.64 51.27
N GLU A 956 7.82 22.80 51.95
CA GLU A 956 7.74 23.57 53.18
C GLU A 956 8.28 22.75 54.36
N PRO A 957 9.24 23.27 55.14
CA PRO A 957 9.78 22.56 56.30
C PRO A 957 8.73 22.45 57.41
N GLY A 958 8.54 21.24 57.93
CA GLY A 958 7.66 20.97 59.06
C GLY A 958 8.37 20.27 60.23
N VAL A 959 7.66 20.14 61.35
CA VAL A 959 8.07 19.33 62.51
C VAL A 959 7.23 18.05 62.52
N SER A 960 7.91 16.91 62.58
CA SER A 960 7.27 15.59 62.60
C SER A 960 6.65 15.32 63.98
N VAL A 961 5.32 15.21 64.01
CA VAL A 961 4.50 14.95 65.19
C VAL A 961 3.83 13.58 65.05
N SER A 962 3.77 12.84 66.15
CA SER A 962 3.14 11.53 66.24
C SER A 962 1.62 11.68 66.40
N LEU A 963 0.83 11.23 65.43
CA LEU A 963 -0.63 11.13 65.56
C LEU A 963 -0.99 9.71 66.01
N MET A 964 -1.51 9.58 67.23
CA MET A 964 -1.88 8.32 67.88
C MET A 964 -3.40 8.12 67.89
N ASN A 965 -3.88 6.92 67.55
CA ASN A 965 -5.26 6.52 67.80
C ASN A 965 -5.32 5.55 69.01
N PRO A 966 -5.98 5.91 70.12
CA PRO A 966 -6.11 5.05 71.30
C PRO A 966 -7.40 4.19 71.31
N GLN A 967 -8.27 4.29 70.30
CA GLN A 967 -9.54 3.57 70.29
C GLN A 967 -9.30 2.08 70.00
N PRO A 968 -9.88 1.14 70.78
CA PRO A 968 -9.74 -0.28 70.52
C PRO A 968 -10.49 -0.70 69.25
N SER A 969 -9.92 -1.66 68.51
CA SER A 969 -10.59 -2.42 67.44
C SER A 969 -11.11 -1.65 66.21
N ASN A 970 -10.69 -0.40 65.99
CA ASN A 970 -11.10 0.38 64.80
C ASN A 970 -10.20 0.17 63.56
N GLY A 971 -9.01 -0.41 63.71
CA GLY A 971 -8.06 -0.65 62.62
C GLY A 971 -7.14 0.52 62.25
N HIS A 972 -7.24 1.65 62.95
CA HIS A 972 -6.42 2.84 62.74
C HIS A 972 -5.17 2.82 63.64
N PHE A 973 -4.01 3.23 63.10
CA PHE A 973 -2.71 3.10 63.78
C PHE A 973 -2.02 4.44 64.03
N SER A 974 -1.04 4.43 64.94
CA SER A 974 -0.17 5.59 65.16
C SER A 974 0.70 5.86 63.94
N THR A 975 0.68 7.08 63.42
CA THR A 975 1.47 7.53 62.27
C THR A 975 2.22 8.82 62.58
N LYS A 976 3.21 9.20 61.76
CA LYS A 976 3.93 10.47 61.89
C LYS A 976 3.58 11.40 60.73
N ILE A 977 3.17 12.62 61.07
CA ILE A 977 2.84 13.67 60.10
C ILE A 977 3.71 14.88 60.37
N GLU A 978 4.20 15.54 59.33
CA GLU A 978 4.83 16.85 59.46
C GLU A 978 3.76 17.94 59.58
N ILE A 979 3.77 18.67 60.70
CA ILE A 979 2.99 19.89 60.90
C ILE A 979 3.83 21.08 60.43
N ARG A 980 3.19 22.04 59.76
CA ARG A 980 3.81 23.23 59.16
C ARG A 980 3.24 24.51 59.75
N GLN A 981 3.94 25.61 59.50
CA GLN A 981 3.54 26.94 59.94
C GLN A 981 2.21 27.36 59.28
N GLY A 982 1.18 27.64 60.09
CA GLY A 982 -0.13 28.08 59.60
C GLY A 982 -1.12 26.94 59.33
N ASP A 983 -0.80 25.70 59.69
CA ASP A 983 -1.73 24.57 59.58
C ASP A 983 -3.00 24.79 60.41
N ASN A 984 -4.08 24.14 59.99
CA ASN A 984 -5.32 23.98 60.76
C ASN A 984 -5.70 22.50 60.84
N CYS A 985 -6.71 22.17 61.66
CA CYS A 985 -7.15 20.78 61.84
C CYS A 985 -7.51 20.07 60.52
N ALA A 986 -8.16 20.76 59.58
CA ALA A 986 -8.54 20.16 58.29
C ALA A 986 -7.32 19.84 57.41
N SER A 987 -6.28 20.66 57.41
CA SER A 987 -5.01 20.35 56.72
C SER A 987 -4.34 19.10 57.29
N ILE A 988 -4.25 19.00 58.62
CA ILE A 988 -3.66 17.83 59.30
C ILE A 988 -4.49 16.57 59.04
N ILE A 989 -5.82 16.64 59.10
CA ILE A 989 -6.70 15.50 58.80
C ILE A 989 -6.58 15.07 57.34
N ARG A 990 -6.43 15.99 56.37
CA ARG A 990 -6.16 15.62 54.95
C ARG A 990 -4.85 14.86 54.78
N ARG A 991 -3.78 15.25 55.50
CA ARG A 991 -2.51 14.47 55.50
C ARG A 991 -2.70 13.10 56.14
N LEU A 992 -3.45 13.01 57.23
CA LEU A 992 -3.79 11.75 57.88
C LEU A 992 -4.55 10.83 56.91
N MET A 993 -5.56 11.33 56.19
CA MET A 993 -6.32 10.58 55.16
C MET A 993 -5.46 10.14 53.96
N LYS A 994 -4.41 10.90 53.58
CA LYS A 994 -3.44 10.45 52.56
C LYS A 994 -2.60 9.25 53.03
N MET A 995 -2.33 9.14 54.34
CA MET A 995 -1.55 8.02 54.93
C MET A 995 -2.43 6.82 55.33
N ASP A 996 -3.59 7.07 55.95
CA ASP A 996 -4.58 6.07 56.33
C ASP A 996 -5.82 6.17 55.43
N ARG A 997 -5.83 5.34 54.38
CA ARG A 997 -6.91 5.25 53.39
C ARG A 997 -8.22 4.63 53.94
N GLY A 998 -8.24 4.21 55.21
CA GLY A 998 -9.48 3.81 55.89
C GLY A 998 -10.39 4.99 56.22
N ILE A 999 -9.80 6.17 56.44
CA ILE A 999 -10.53 7.40 56.78
C ILE A 999 -11.08 8.06 55.51
N LYS A 1000 -12.40 8.02 55.33
CA LYS A 1000 -13.10 8.50 54.12
C LYS A 1000 -13.75 9.88 54.25
N ASP A 1001 -13.87 10.40 55.46
CA ASP A 1001 -14.64 11.61 55.79
C ASP A 1001 -13.86 12.45 56.81
N LEU A 1002 -13.69 13.72 56.50
CA LEU A 1002 -12.93 14.67 57.32
C LEU A 1002 -13.71 15.10 58.57
N SER A 1003 -15.04 15.13 58.52
CA SER A 1003 -15.91 15.51 59.65
C SER A 1003 -15.95 14.46 60.77
N LYS A 1004 -15.56 13.22 60.45
CA LYS A 1004 -15.52 12.08 61.37
C LYS A 1004 -14.26 12.01 62.23
N VAL A 1005 -13.24 12.84 61.96
CA VAL A 1005 -11.97 12.85 62.70
C VAL A 1005 -11.90 14.02 63.66
N LYS A 1006 -11.62 13.75 64.95
CA LYS A 1006 -11.35 14.78 65.97
C LYS A 1006 -9.91 14.70 66.45
N LEU A 1007 -9.25 15.86 66.53
CA LEU A 1007 -7.90 16.00 67.07
C LEU A 1007 -7.94 16.44 68.54
N MET A 1008 -7.07 15.87 69.36
CA MET A 1008 -6.95 16.10 70.80
C MET A 1008 -5.47 16.28 71.16
N ARG A 1009 -5.15 17.18 72.08
CA ARG A 1009 -3.81 17.31 72.69
C ARG A 1009 -3.82 16.79 74.12
N PHE A 1010 -2.67 16.34 74.63
CA PHE A 1010 -2.53 16.01 76.06
C PHE A 1010 -2.53 17.27 76.92
N ASP A 1011 -2.98 17.14 78.17
CA ASP A 1011 -2.98 18.24 79.14
C ASP A 1011 -1.55 18.51 79.71
N ASP A 1012 -0.67 17.50 79.67
CA ASP A 1012 0.79 17.61 79.88
C ASP A 1012 1.53 17.33 78.56
N PRO A 1013 1.98 18.36 77.83
CA PRO A 1013 2.62 18.21 76.51
C PRO A 1013 4.09 17.77 76.57
N LEU A 1014 4.70 17.64 77.76
CA LEU A 1014 6.12 17.28 77.90
C LEU A 1014 6.36 15.87 78.44
N LEU A 1015 5.42 15.32 79.21
CA LEU A 1015 5.54 14.00 79.83
C LEU A 1015 4.37 13.05 79.49
N GLY A 1016 3.33 13.54 78.81
CA GLY A 1016 2.22 12.73 78.31
C GLY A 1016 1.39 12.06 79.43
N PRO A 1017 0.60 11.03 79.09
CA PRO A 1017 -0.26 10.35 80.04
C PRO A 1017 0.58 9.48 80.98
N ARG A 1018 0.78 9.92 82.22
CA ARG A 1018 1.60 9.22 83.23
C ARG A 1018 0.90 7.99 83.84
N ARG A 1019 -0.06 7.41 83.13
CA ARG A 1019 -0.99 6.35 83.55
C ARG A 1019 -1.32 5.45 82.35
N VAL A 1020 -1.55 4.17 82.61
CA VAL A 1020 -2.01 3.21 81.58
C VAL A 1020 -3.38 3.64 81.07
N PRO A 1021 -3.62 3.72 79.74
CA PRO A 1021 -4.92 4.06 79.18
C PRO A 1021 -6.04 3.14 79.67
N VAL A 1022 -7.15 3.73 80.11
CA VAL A 1022 -8.35 3.00 80.53
C VAL A 1022 -9.33 2.94 79.37
N LEU A 1023 -9.71 1.73 78.96
CA LEU A 1023 -10.70 1.47 77.90
C LEU A 1023 -12.03 2.18 78.20
N GLY A 1024 -12.60 2.89 77.22
CA GLY A 1024 -13.82 3.67 77.38
C GLY A 1024 -13.63 5.03 78.07
N LYS A 1025 -12.38 5.50 78.20
CA LYS A 1025 -12.02 6.84 78.73
C LYS A 1025 -11.02 7.55 77.82
N GLU A 1026 -11.24 7.46 76.52
CA GLU A 1026 -10.36 7.99 75.47
C GLU A 1026 -10.12 9.51 75.64
N HIS A 1027 -11.08 10.24 76.21
CA HIS A 1027 -11.01 11.68 76.48
C HIS A 1027 -10.30 12.09 77.80
N SER A 1028 -9.89 11.17 78.68
CA SER A 1028 -9.27 11.59 79.96
C SER A 1028 -7.84 12.11 79.77
N GLU A 1029 -7.46 13.16 80.52
CA GLU A 1029 -6.14 13.80 80.49
C GLU A 1029 -5.76 14.37 79.10
N LYS A 1030 -6.79 14.79 78.33
CA LYS A 1030 -6.69 15.35 76.97
C LYS A 1030 -7.72 16.45 76.72
N THR A 1031 -7.28 17.53 76.10
CA THR A 1031 -8.11 18.66 75.66
C THR A 1031 -8.38 18.57 74.13
N PRO A 1032 -9.62 18.71 73.64
CA PRO A 1032 -9.91 18.77 72.21
C PRO A 1032 -9.27 20.00 71.56
N ILE A 1033 -8.85 19.88 70.30
CA ILE A 1033 -8.34 21.00 69.52
C ILE A 1033 -9.51 21.59 68.71
N SER A 1034 -9.72 22.91 68.81
CA SER A 1034 -10.77 23.62 68.07
C SER A 1034 -10.50 23.68 66.57
N GLU A 1035 -11.55 23.58 65.75
CA GLU A 1035 -11.47 23.66 64.28
C GLU A 1035 -10.92 25.00 63.77
N HIS A 1036 -10.98 26.05 64.59
CA HIS A 1036 -10.44 27.39 64.29
C HIS A 1036 -8.99 27.58 64.78
N ALA A 1037 -8.39 26.59 65.45
CA ALA A 1037 -7.05 26.71 66.00
C ALA A 1037 -5.96 26.58 64.92
N VAL A 1038 -4.94 27.44 65.02
CA VAL A 1038 -3.82 27.51 64.06
C VAL A 1038 -2.56 26.95 64.69
N PHE A 1039 -1.87 26.07 63.97
CA PHE A 1039 -0.60 25.48 64.39
C PHE A 1039 0.56 26.33 63.86
N HIS A 1040 1.50 26.66 64.75
CA HIS A 1040 2.74 27.35 64.45
C HIS A 1040 3.92 26.46 64.81
N VAL A 1041 5.03 26.60 64.08
CA VAL A 1041 6.15 25.66 64.13
C VAL A 1041 7.45 26.41 64.31
N ASP A 1042 8.14 26.17 65.43
CA ASP A 1042 9.53 26.60 65.59
C ASP A 1042 10.47 25.50 65.10
N LEU A 1043 11.02 25.72 63.91
CA LEU A 1043 11.99 24.84 63.26
C LEU A 1043 13.33 24.77 64.04
N THR A 1044 13.60 25.74 64.91
CA THR A 1044 14.84 25.86 65.70
C THR A 1044 14.82 24.93 66.91
N SER A 1045 13.76 24.96 67.71
CA SER A 1045 13.56 24.05 68.85
C SER A 1045 12.84 22.74 68.48
N LYS A 1046 12.35 22.62 67.25
CA LYS A 1046 11.48 21.53 66.75
C LYS A 1046 10.19 21.38 67.57
N LYS A 1047 9.57 22.50 67.92
CA LYS A 1047 8.31 22.57 68.66
C LYS A 1047 7.15 23.01 67.78
N VAL A 1048 5.95 22.63 68.22
CA VAL A 1048 4.69 23.07 67.62
C VAL A 1048 3.85 23.74 68.72
N HIS A 1049 3.31 24.91 68.39
CA HIS A 1049 2.48 25.72 69.27
C HIS A 1049 1.13 25.96 68.62
N LEU A 1050 0.05 25.70 69.36
CA LEU A 1050 -1.32 26.01 68.95
C LEU A 1050 -1.65 27.44 69.38
N THR A 1051 -2.16 28.27 68.47
CA THR A 1051 -2.81 29.54 68.81
C THR A 1051 -4.32 29.37 68.74
N GLU A 1052 -5.01 29.66 69.85
CA GLU A 1052 -6.47 29.61 69.95
C GLU A 1052 -6.97 30.81 70.77
N ASN A 1053 -7.90 31.60 70.24
CA ASN A 1053 -8.46 32.80 70.88
C ASN A 1053 -7.41 33.80 71.44
N GLY A 1054 -6.23 33.86 70.82
CA GLY A 1054 -5.11 34.72 71.24
C GLY A 1054 -4.19 34.13 72.32
N LEU A 1055 -4.49 32.93 72.82
CA LEU A 1055 -3.62 32.18 73.74
C LEU A 1055 -2.75 31.20 72.94
N GLN A 1056 -1.48 31.07 73.34
CA GLN A 1056 -0.56 30.07 72.81
C GLN A 1056 -0.40 28.88 73.77
N ALA A 1057 -0.43 27.67 73.23
CA ALA A 1057 -0.21 26.43 73.98
C ALA A 1057 0.80 25.53 73.25
N ASP A 1058 1.77 24.97 73.98
CA ASP A 1058 2.63 23.88 73.48
C ASP A 1058 1.81 22.59 73.34
N ILE A 1059 1.98 21.86 72.23
CA ILE A 1059 1.29 20.58 72.00
C ILE A 1059 2.18 19.34 72.20
N GLY A 1060 3.49 19.52 72.41
CA GLY A 1060 4.44 18.42 72.53
C GLY A 1060 4.77 17.73 71.21
N ASP A 1061 5.16 16.46 71.29
CA ASP A 1061 5.54 15.63 70.13
C ASP A 1061 4.41 14.71 69.62
N THR A 1062 3.27 14.67 70.32
CA THR A 1062 2.20 13.68 70.10
C THR A 1062 0.80 14.29 70.18
N ILE A 1063 0.04 14.17 69.09
CA ILE A 1063 -1.41 14.46 69.01
C ILE A 1063 -2.18 13.14 69.09
N VAL A 1064 -3.36 13.16 69.69
CA VAL A 1064 -4.32 12.05 69.63
C VAL A 1064 -5.39 12.34 68.58
N TYR A 1065 -5.73 11.36 67.75
CA TYR A 1065 -6.87 11.43 66.84
C TYR A 1065 -7.90 10.35 67.16
N LEU A 1066 -9.18 10.71 67.02
CA LEU A 1066 -10.34 9.83 67.21
C LEU A 1066 -11.18 9.85 65.94
N VAL A 1067 -11.67 8.67 65.53
CA VAL A 1067 -12.56 8.49 64.36
C VAL A 1067 -13.93 8.03 64.85
N HIS A 1068 -14.99 8.65 64.33
CA HIS A 1068 -16.39 8.45 64.72
C HIS A 1068 -17.28 8.03 63.53
#